data_AF-A0A420FPX3-F1
#
_entry.id   AF-A0A420FPX3-F1
#
_cell.length_a   1.000
_cell.length_b   1.000
_cell.length_c   1.000
_cell.angle_alpha   90.00
_cell.angle_beta   90.00
_cell.angle_gamma   90.00
#
_symmetry.space_group_name_H-M   'P 1'
#
loop_
_entity.id
_entity.type
_entity.pdbx_description
1 polymer ?
#
loop_
_entity_poly.entity_id
_entity_poly.type
_entity_poly.pdbx_seq_one_letter_code
_entity_poly.pdbx_strand_id
1 'polypeptide(L)'
;MAHRIYIYNTDKKDQDYFPHYLGEWNYVIPPLFLPLFAANPKAKGTLVYSEKEPGIRKLRAFYDLLIHEYRLNSDALAMAAIGKLFDFLDGLPFDYFQLNASDVFNMSDVKHSQQAKDFAFEIYEKNLPYEKAIEKQSIAELESILVPAGYTSFLAMLELEWGNYGLGWWNSEAIDSLDNQFFEDQGLWGIRNAKGEVKVEASYQEIGDFDYEGIAVIKKNDLFGYLNRGGEETIPCIYSSAAPAQYGVGSTVGKVSLAKKYGLINVGNGEIMIPLEYDELEDFAYGYYQGKKDQQYYIIDAQGQLFNVVGTDKPFDIDYDGFIYQDIPENKLRHYYSNRGILLGAFASGALSELLFDFYAVNLNNKKKKSVLSPDGTFLVKDVDILNAGNGRGALFFADSGSIRLYDLEARAYVLQDLVMQSVQGGTDFGNGAWDCYIIETATGSGIYQAAEKAWLIPLSTHYVKIVYAAVMDYFILKDHAGRYYYFDAVQRALSSAYDYVCASVNHYQDLMLLQGDRLYKKGYDGVEVIQEEQYGQFLKKLDQLSGEDFDVCSRFFERWKTAKGDNFESSYDSYTLYHMALDCYRQGDVEKAMRYFTFSADQGNESSMHELGNIFTDTDSEDNRFLDLDRGIQYYEQAAQKEYAPAWNAIGYLFQYGIGYNKDLKKSFDAYMKGAELGNGYALSNLGYFYSSGTYVEEDLEKALTYYQKAELKLVENNSNIAAIYYSLEDYDRLLVYLKRDKENSYSNIYYGLLYDQGLKFKKDSKKAIHYFERANDYGVYESATARLLDYYKNDPTFRNQEKFVHWLGFAKTNELDIDQDLLQWDSQSDDSNASSSFFSKLFKKKK
;
A
#
# COMPACT_ATOMS: atom_id res chain seq x y z
N MET A 1 12.20 2.38 3.10
CA MET A 1 11.38 3.47 2.53
C MET A 1 9.98 2.91 2.36
N ALA A 2 8.94 3.61 2.84
CA ALA A 2 7.56 3.13 2.66
C ALA A 2 7.17 3.23 1.19
N HIS A 3 6.65 2.14 0.61
CA HIS A 3 6.19 2.12 -0.78
C HIS A 3 4.76 2.69 -0.86
N ARG A 4 4.56 3.73 -1.66
CA ARG A 4 3.33 4.54 -1.67
C ARG A 4 2.63 4.58 -3.04
N ILE A 5 1.32 4.83 -3.01
CA ILE A 5 0.46 5.12 -4.15
C ILE A 5 0.02 6.58 -4.03
N TYR A 6 0.35 7.40 -5.02
CA TYR A 6 -0.04 8.82 -5.07
C TYR A 6 -1.22 9.03 -6.02
N ILE A 7 -2.15 9.89 -5.63
CA ILE A 7 -3.41 10.11 -6.36
C ILE A 7 -3.48 11.57 -6.81
N TYR A 8 -3.91 11.81 -8.06
CA TYR A 8 -4.05 13.14 -8.65
C TYR A 8 -5.37 13.27 -9.41
N ASN A 9 -5.86 14.50 -9.60
CA ASN A 9 -6.93 14.83 -10.55
C ASN A 9 -6.32 15.49 -11.78
N THR A 10 -6.61 14.99 -12.99
CA THR A 10 -5.91 15.42 -14.22
C THR A 10 -6.78 15.34 -15.48
N ASP A 11 -6.47 16.19 -16.46
CA ASP A 11 -6.98 16.05 -17.82
C ASP A 11 -6.10 15.10 -18.65
N LYS A 12 -6.73 14.05 -19.20
CA LYS A 12 -6.08 13.05 -20.05
C LYS A 12 -5.53 13.61 -21.36
N LYS A 13 -6.04 14.75 -21.85
CA LYS A 13 -5.64 15.35 -23.13
C LYS A 13 -4.44 16.29 -23.00
N ASP A 14 -4.46 17.18 -22.02
CA ASP A 14 -3.53 18.32 -21.96
C ASP A 14 -2.44 18.17 -20.89
N GLN A 15 -2.49 17.10 -20.07
CA GLN A 15 -1.59 16.88 -18.92
C GLN A 15 -1.63 17.99 -17.87
N ASP A 16 -2.74 18.72 -17.80
CA ASP A 16 -2.99 19.62 -16.67
C ASP A 16 -3.33 18.79 -15.42
N TYR A 17 -2.90 19.29 -14.27
CA TYR A 17 -3.11 18.66 -12.97
C TYR A 17 -3.74 19.65 -12.02
N PHE A 18 -4.61 19.12 -11.15
CA PHE A 18 -4.98 19.84 -9.95
C PHE A 18 -3.70 20.06 -9.12
N PRO A 19 -3.41 21.30 -8.68
CA PRO A 19 -2.10 21.67 -8.14
C PRO A 19 -1.70 20.92 -6.86
N HIS A 20 -2.67 20.30 -6.17
CA HIS A 20 -2.42 19.41 -5.05
C HIS A 20 -2.66 17.95 -5.46
N TYR A 21 -1.77 17.05 -5.03
CA TYR A 21 -2.11 15.63 -5.05
C TYR A 21 -3.27 15.38 -4.09
N LEU A 22 -4.16 14.45 -4.42
CA LEU A 22 -5.38 14.21 -3.65
C LEU A 22 -5.14 13.39 -2.39
N GLY A 23 -4.15 12.48 -2.40
CA GLY A 23 -3.84 11.63 -1.26
C GLY A 23 -2.70 10.65 -1.57
N GLU A 24 -2.15 10.05 -0.52
CA GLU A 24 -1.11 9.02 -0.61
C GLU A 24 -1.42 7.84 0.31
N TRP A 25 -1.29 6.61 -0.19
CA TRP A 25 -1.61 5.39 0.56
C TRP A 25 -0.49 4.35 0.49
N ASN A 26 -0.36 3.53 1.53
CA ASN A 26 0.68 2.51 1.61
C ASN A 26 0.25 1.22 0.90
N TYR A 27 1.07 0.73 -0.03
CA TYR A 27 0.99 -0.57 -0.74
C TYR A 27 -0.31 -0.92 -1.50
N VAL A 28 -1.49 -0.56 -1.01
CA VAL A 28 -2.80 -0.94 -1.55
C VAL A 28 -3.78 0.23 -1.46
N ILE A 29 -4.79 0.21 -2.32
CA ILE A 29 -5.94 1.11 -2.21
C ILE A 29 -6.76 0.70 -0.97
N PRO A 30 -7.09 1.62 -0.05
CA PRO A 30 -7.96 1.31 1.07
C PRO A 30 -9.28 0.73 0.56
N PRO A 31 -9.76 -0.40 1.11
CA PRO A 31 -10.99 -1.05 0.67
C PRO A 31 -12.17 -0.08 0.50
N LEU A 32 -12.28 0.90 1.39
CA LEU A 32 -13.29 1.95 1.37
C LEU A 32 -13.37 2.76 0.06
N PHE A 33 -12.23 3.00 -0.61
CA PHE A 33 -12.14 3.83 -1.83
C PHE A 33 -11.98 3.04 -3.12
N LEU A 34 -11.93 1.71 -3.05
CA LEU A 34 -11.78 0.90 -4.25
C LEU A 34 -12.87 1.18 -5.32
N PRO A 35 -14.16 1.38 -4.97
CA PRO A 35 -15.18 1.75 -5.95
C PRO A 35 -14.91 3.04 -6.72
N LEU A 36 -14.17 3.98 -6.13
CA LEU A 36 -13.86 5.28 -6.73
C LEU A 36 -13.01 5.12 -8.00
N PHE A 37 -12.05 4.19 -7.99
CA PHE A 37 -11.09 4.02 -9.10
C PHE A 37 -11.49 2.90 -10.07
N ALA A 38 -12.57 2.18 -9.79
CA ALA A 38 -13.05 1.09 -10.63
C ALA A 38 -13.78 1.55 -11.91
N ALA A 39 -13.96 2.85 -12.10
CA ALA A 39 -14.55 3.41 -13.30
C ALA A 39 -13.57 3.41 -14.48
N ASN A 40 -13.63 2.35 -15.28
CA ASN A 40 -12.84 2.18 -16.51
C ASN A 40 -11.33 2.41 -16.29
N PRO A 41 -10.70 1.72 -15.30
CA PRO A 41 -9.29 1.89 -14.99
C PRO A 41 -8.42 1.46 -16.19
N LYS A 42 -7.49 2.33 -16.58
CA LYS A 42 -6.62 2.12 -17.74
C LYS A 42 -5.20 2.56 -17.43
N ALA A 43 -4.24 1.69 -17.72
CA ALA A 43 -2.83 2.03 -17.63
C ALA A 43 -2.34 2.79 -18.87
N LYS A 44 -1.48 3.79 -18.65
CA LYS A 44 -0.72 4.50 -19.69
C LYS A 44 0.68 4.79 -19.14
N GLY A 45 1.69 4.14 -19.72
CA GLY A 45 3.04 4.18 -19.13
C GLY A 45 3.05 3.46 -17.79
N THR A 46 3.61 4.08 -16.76
CA THR A 46 3.67 3.56 -15.37
C THR A 46 2.50 4.03 -14.50
N LEU A 47 1.50 4.70 -15.09
CA LEU A 47 0.40 5.35 -14.39
C LEU A 47 -0.92 4.66 -14.72
N VAL A 48 -1.86 4.69 -13.77
CA VAL A 48 -3.23 4.21 -13.95
C VAL A 48 -4.21 5.38 -13.91
N TYR A 49 -5.19 5.40 -14.81
CA TYR A 49 -6.21 6.45 -14.91
C TYR A 49 -7.60 5.84 -14.77
N SER A 50 -8.48 6.48 -14.00
CA SER A 50 -9.90 6.11 -13.87
C SER A 50 -10.78 7.35 -14.07
N GLU A 51 -12.00 7.15 -14.56
CA GLU A 51 -12.94 8.24 -14.85
C GLU A 51 -13.55 8.79 -13.56
N LYS A 52 -13.44 10.12 -13.35
CA LYS A 52 -13.86 10.80 -12.11
C LYS A 52 -15.35 10.61 -11.85
N GLU A 53 -16.20 11.11 -12.75
CA GLU A 53 -17.65 11.16 -12.54
C GLU A 53 -18.30 9.77 -12.34
N PRO A 54 -18.01 8.75 -13.16
CA PRO A 54 -18.53 7.42 -12.91
C PRO A 54 -17.95 6.77 -11.65
N GLY A 55 -16.70 7.08 -11.30
CA GLY A 55 -16.05 6.62 -10.07
C GLY A 55 -16.74 7.16 -8.82
N ILE A 56 -16.99 8.47 -8.78
CA ILE A 56 -17.72 9.11 -7.68
C ILE A 56 -19.11 8.51 -7.53
N ARG A 57 -19.83 8.23 -8.63
CA ARG A 57 -21.14 7.56 -8.57
C ARG A 57 -21.07 6.16 -7.95
N LYS A 58 -20.04 5.36 -8.29
CA LYS A 58 -19.83 4.03 -7.69
C LYS A 58 -19.54 4.13 -6.21
N LEU A 59 -18.66 5.07 -5.81
CA LEU A 59 -18.36 5.32 -4.40
C LEU A 59 -19.60 5.77 -3.62
N ARG A 60 -20.40 6.68 -4.18
CA ARG A 60 -21.64 7.17 -3.56
C ARG A 60 -22.63 6.05 -3.33
N ALA A 61 -22.87 5.19 -4.32
CA ALA A 61 -23.74 4.02 -4.17
C ALA A 61 -23.24 3.05 -3.09
N PHE A 62 -21.92 2.91 -2.94
CA PHE A 62 -21.35 2.11 -1.85
C PHE A 62 -21.56 2.77 -0.48
N TYR A 63 -21.32 4.08 -0.35
CA TYR A 63 -21.59 4.80 0.89
C TYR A 63 -23.07 4.80 1.26
N ASP A 64 -23.99 4.89 0.30
CA ASP A 64 -25.44 4.77 0.55
C ASP A 64 -25.78 3.41 1.19
N LEU A 65 -25.14 2.33 0.72
CA LEU A 65 -25.27 1.00 1.32
C LEU A 65 -24.74 0.97 2.76
N LEU A 66 -23.54 1.52 3.01
CA LEU A 66 -22.95 1.58 4.35
C LEU A 66 -23.78 2.42 5.32
N ILE A 67 -24.30 3.56 4.86
CA ILE A 67 -25.17 4.46 5.64
C ILE A 67 -26.44 3.72 6.06
N HIS A 68 -27.03 2.94 5.16
CA HIS A 68 -28.22 2.13 5.46
C HIS A 68 -27.91 1.00 6.44
N GLU A 69 -26.85 0.21 6.16
CA GLU A 69 -26.46 -0.95 6.98
C GLU A 69 -26.14 -0.54 8.42
N TYR A 70 -25.33 0.51 8.60
CA TYR A 70 -24.88 0.98 9.90
C TYR A 70 -25.75 2.10 10.51
N ARG A 71 -26.81 2.52 9.82
CA ARG A 71 -27.75 3.57 10.26
C ARG A 71 -27.07 4.92 10.57
N LEU A 72 -26.09 5.32 9.75
CA LEU A 72 -25.32 6.56 9.96
C LEU A 72 -26.14 7.85 9.79
N ASN A 73 -27.34 7.76 9.21
CA ASN A 73 -28.23 8.91 9.00
C ASN A 73 -28.59 9.69 10.27
N SER A 74 -28.51 9.07 11.46
CA SER A 74 -28.77 9.74 12.74
C SER A 74 -27.53 10.40 13.36
N ASP A 75 -26.35 10.21 12.78
CA ASP A 75 -25.09 10.79 13.24
C ASP A 75 -24.76 12.05 12.42
N ALA A 76 -24.93 13.21 13.05
CA ALA A 76 -24.71 14.50 12.40
C ALA A 76 -23.23 14.74 12.04
N LEU A 77 -22.29 14.19 12.82
CA LEU A 77 -20.86 14.32 12.54
C LEU A 77 -20.46 13.45 11.36
N ALA A 78 -20.94 12.19 11.34
CA ALA A 78 -20.72 11.28 10.23
C ALA A 78 -21.26 11.87 8.91
N MET A 79 -22.50 12.33 8.90
CA MET A 79 -23.12 12.89 7.69
C MET A 79 -22.43 14.18 7.23
N ALA A 80 -21.91 15.01 8.15
CA ALA A 80 -21.13 16.19 7.79
C ALA A 80 -19.79 15.82 7.14
N ALA A 81 -19.08 14.83 7.68
CA ALA A 81 -17.81 14.37 7.12
C ALA A 81 -17.97 13.72 5.75
N ILE A 82 -18.98 12.83 5.60
CA ILE A 82 -19.32 12.19 4.32
C ILE A 82 -19.74 13.24 3.28
N GLY A 83 -20.54 14.24 3.67
CA GLY A 83 -20.93 15.34 2.80
C GLY A 83 -19.71 16.11 2.27
N LYS A 84 -18.78 16.49 3.17
CA LYS A 84 -17.53 17.17 2.78
C LYS A 84 -16.66 16.34 1.85
N LEU A 85 -16.57 15.02 2.07
CA LEU A 85 -15.82 14.12 1.18
C LEU A 85 -16.37 14.18 -0.25
N PHE A 86 -17.70 14.09 -0.41
CA PHE A 86 -18.29 14.13 -1.74
C PHE A 86 -18.23 15.52 -2.36
N ASP A 87 -18.39 16.59 -1.58
CA ASP A 87 -18.23 17.96 -2.07
C ASP A 87 -16.81 18.22 -2.60
N PHE A 88 -15.79 17.70 -1.89
CA PHE A 88 -14.41 17.71 -2.35
C PHE A 88 -14.25 16.96 -3.69
N LEU A 89 -14.72 15.71 -3.77
CA LEU A 89 -14.59 14.91 -4.98
C LEU A 89 -15.36 15.51 -6.18
N ASP A 90 -16.57 16.02 -5.94
CA ASP A 90 -17.40 16.66 -6.97
C ASP A 90 -16.74 17.97 -7.47
N GLY A 91 -16.10 18.73 -6.56
CA GLY A 91 -15.43 19.99 -6.85
C GLY A 91 -14.14 19.89 -7.66
N LEU A 92 -13.60 18.68 -7.87
CA LEU A 92 -12.37 18.47 -8.64
C LEU A 92 -12.56 18.85 -10.12
N PRO A 93 -11.65 19.67 -10.71
CA PRO A 93 -11.89 20.31 -12.00
C PRO A 93 -11.73 19.39 -13.23
N PHE A 94 -11.04 18.25 -13.11
CA PHE A 94 -10.69 17.41 -14.25
C PHE A 94 -11.40 16.05 -14.26
N ASP A 95 -11.46 15.44 -15.45
CA ASP A 95 -12.29 14.24 -15.71
C ASP A 95 -11.70 12.92 -15.22
N TYR A 96 -10.44 12.87 -14.77
CA TYR A 96 -9.77 11.63 -14.40
C TYR A 96 -9.08 11.69 -13.03
N PHE A 97 -9.12 10.57 -12.32
CA PHE A 97 -8.16 10.27 -11.26
C PHE A 97 -6.96 9.54 -11.87
N GLN A 98 -5.76 10.01 -11.55
CA GLN A 98 -4.50 9.35 -11.88
C GLN A 98 -3.87 8.75 -10.62
N LEU A 99 -3.51 7.48 -10.67
CA LEU A 99 -2.78 6.77 -9.63
C LEU A 99 -1.35 6.51 -10.09
N ASN A 100 -0.38 6.91 -9.28
CA ASN A 100 1.03 6.61 -9.45
C ASN A 100 1.48 5.65 -8.35
N ALA A 101 1.62 4.37 -8.70
CA ALA A 101 2.08 3.30 -7.80
C ALA A 101 3.49 2.80 -8.15
N SER A 102 4.29 3.64 -8.83
CA SER A 102 5.64 3.27 -9.30
C SER A 102 6.56 2.82 -8.16
N ASP A 103 6.38 3.34 -6.95
CA ASP A 103 7.15 2.93 -5.77
C ASP A 103 6.83 1.49 -5.37
N VAL A 104 5.57 1.07 -5.51
CA VAL A 104 5.09 -0.30 -5.23
C VAL A 104 5.55 -1.28 -6.33
N PHE A 105 5.68 -0.81 -7.57
CA PHE A 105 6.08 -1.64 -8.71
C PHE A 105 7.56 -2.11 -8.66
N ASN A 106 8.38 -1.66 -7.72
CA ASN A 106 9.79 -2.07 -7.64
C ASN A 106 10.04 -3.49 -7.07
N MET A 107 8.99 -4.31 -6.89
CA MET A 107 9.08 -5.61 -6.23
C MET A 107 9.22 -6.81 -7.20
N SER A 108 9.34 -6.56 -8.51
CA SER A 108 9.54 -7.62 -9.52
C SER A 108 10.40 -7.15 -10.69
N ASP A 109 10.98 -8.09 -11.43
CA ASP A 109 11.72 -7.81 -12.68
C ASP A 109 10.79 -7.41 -13.85
N VAL A 110 9.48 -7.36 -13.62
CA VAL A 110 8.47 -6.96 -14.61
C VAL A 110 8.57 -5.46 -14.84
N LYS A 111 8.46 -5.00 -16.09
CA LYS A 111 8.46 -3.56 -16.40
C LYS A 111 7.31 -2.86 -15.67
N HIS A 112 7.58 -1.69 -15.07
CA HIS A 112 6.56 -0.90 -14.36
C HIS A 112 5.33 -0.58 -15.23
N SER A 113 5.49 -0.48 -16.55
CA SER A 113 4.36 -0.27 -17.45
C SER A 113 3.43 -1.47 -17.61
N GLN A 114 3.95 -2.68 -17.39
CA GLN A 114 3.15 -3.89 -17.32
C GLN A 114 2.49 -4.01 -15.94
N GLN A 115 3.25 -3.77 -14.86
CA GLN A 115 2.69 -3.74 -13.51
C GLN A 115 1.57 -2.69 -13.35
N ALA A 116 1.66 -1.53 -14.03
CA ALA A 116 0.56 -0.57 -14.07
C ALA A 116 -0.70 -1.12 -14.74
N LYS A 117 -0.57 -1.94 -15.80
CA LYS A 117 -1.73 -2.61 -16.43
C LYS A 117 -2.33 -3.64 -15.49
N ASP A 118 -1.47 -4.45 -14.86
CA ASP A 118 -1.89 -5.47 -13.92
C ASP A 118 -2.59 -4.83 -12.72
N PHE A 119 -2.08 -3.69 -12.24
CA PHE A 119 -2.71 -2.91 -11.17
C PHE A 119 -4.06 -2.30 -11.60
N ALA A 120 -4.17 -1.76 -12.82
CA ALA A 120 -5.45 -1.27 -13.35
C ALA A 120 -6.51 -2.38 -13.43
N PHE A 121 -6.06 -3.59 -13.78
CA PHE A 121 -6.90 -4.77 -13.83
C PHE A 121 -7.29 -5.26 -12.44
N GLU A 122 -6.35 -5.32 -11.51
CA GLU A 122 -6.59 -5.67 -10.11
C GLU A 122 -7.64 -4.74 -9.45
N ILE A 123 -7.58 -3.43 -9.74
CA ILE A 123 -8.59 -2.47 -9.28
C ILE A 123 -9.98 -2.84 -9.79
N TYR A 124 -10.07 -3.18 -11.08
CA TYR A 124 -11.32 -3.60 -11.70
C TYR A 124 -11.86 -4.88 -11.05
N GLU A 125 -11.01 -5.90 -10.89
CA GLU A 125 -11.37 -7.18 -10.31
C GLU A 125 -11.84 -7.09 -8.87
N LYS A 126 -11.03 -6.44 -8.02
CA LYS A 126 -11.31 -6.31 -6.60
C LYS A 126 -12.59 -5.49 -6.35
N ASN A 127 -13.07 -4.72 -7.33
CA ASN A 127 -14.33 -4.00 -7.24
C ASN A 127 -15.56 -4.86 -7.58
N LEU A 128 -15.43 -5.99 -8.26
CA LEU A 128 -16.58 -6.84 -8.62
C LEU A 128 -17.43 -7.28 -7.42
N PRO A 129 -16.86 -7.62 -6.24
CA PRO A 129 -17.64 -7.87 -5.03
C PRO A 129 -18.45 -6.65 -4.56
N TYR A 130 -17.94 -5.42 -4.74
CA TYR A 130 -18.63 -4.19 -4.31
C TYR A 130 -19.86 -3.95 -5.17
N GLU A 131 -19.78 -4.19 -6.48
CA GLU A 131 -20.93 -4.10 -7.38
C GLU A 131 -22.03 -5.07 -6.97
N LYS A 132 -21.67 -6.32 -6.65
CA LYS A 132 -22.63 -7.32 -6.15
C LYS A 132 -23.25 -6.92 -4.82
N ALA A 133 -22.47 -6.36 -3.90
CA ALA A 133 -22.95 -5.91 -2.60
C ALA A 133 -23.98 -4.78 -2.75
N ILE A 134 -23.70 -3.82 -3.64
CA ILE A 134 -24.62 -2.73 -3.99
C ILE A 134 -25.89 -3.28 -4.64
N GLU A 135 -25.77 -4.20 -5.61
CA GLU A 135 -26.94 -4.83 -6.26
C GLU A 135 -27.81 -5.61 -5.29
N LYS A 136 -27.19 -6.34 -4.35
CA LYS A 136 -27.89 -7.14 -3.33
C LYS A 136 -28.34 -6.34 -2.12
N GLN A 137 -27.93 -5.07 -2.02
CA GLN A 137 -28.12 -4.24 -0.83
C GLN A 137 -27.62 -4.94 0.45
N SER A 138 -26.44 -5.57 0.38
CA SER A 138 -25.85 -6.31 1.50
C SER A 138 -24.32 -6.33 1.43
N ILE A 139 -23.66 -6.05 2.55
CA ILE A 139 -22.19 -6.02 2.64
C ILE A 139 -21.56 -7.34 3.09
N ALA A 140 -22.35 -8.39 3.38
CA ALA A 140 -21.86 -9.63 3.97
C ALA A 140 -20.76 -10.32 3.14
N GLU A 141 -20.84 -10.23 1.81
CA GLU A 141 -19.84 -10.79 0.89
C GLU A 141 -18.55 -9.95 0.82
N LEU A 142 -18.53 -8.73 1.37
CA LEU A 142 -17.38 -7.83 1.38
C LEU A 142 -16.53 -7.94 2.66
N GLU A 143 -17.07 -8.50 3.75
CA GLU A 143 -16.36 -8.56 5.03
C GLU A 143 -15.07 -9.40 4.95
N SER A 144 -15.04 -10.42 4.10
CA SER A 144 -13.86 -11.25 3.86
C SER A 144 -12.70 -10.50 3.20
N ILE A 145 -12.97 -9.38 2.52
CA ILE A 145 -11.96 -8.53 1.85
C ILE A 145 -11.22 -7.65 2.88
N LEU A 146 -11.78 -7.47 4.08
CA LEU A 146 -11.18 -6.65 5.14
C LEU A 146 -10.12 -7.40 5.96
N VAL A 147 -10.18 -8.74 5.98
CA VAL A 147 -9.29 -9.59 6.78
C VAL A 147 -7.80 -9.36 6.45
N PRO A 148 -7.37 -9.30 5.16
CA PRO A 148 -5.97 -8.99 4.84
C PRO A 148 -5.57 -7.55 5.16
N ALA A 149 -6.54 -6.63 5.26
CA ALA A 149 -6.32 -5.22 5.58
C ALA A 149 -6.30 -4.94 7.09
N GLY A 150 -6.56 -5.96 7.93
CA GLY A 150 -6.53 -5.85 9.40
C GLY A 150 -7.74 -5.15 10.01
N TYR A 151 -8.84 -4.99 9.26
CA TYR A 151 -10.07 -4.37 9.75
C TYR A 151 -11.16 -5.42 10.01
N THR A 152 -11.92 -5.23 11.09
CA THR A 152 -13.01 -6.13 11.49
C THR A 152 -14.33 -5.82 10.80
N SER A 153 -14.53 -4.59 10.32
CA SER A 153 -15.71 -4.16 9.54
C SER A 153 -15.42 -2.83 8.82
N PHE A 154 -16.28 -2.44 7.87
CA PHE A 154 -16.22 -1.10 7.29
C PHE A 154 -16.59 -0.01 8.31
N LEU A 155 -17.43 -0.32 9.29
CA LEU A 155 -17.73 0.61 10.39
C LEU A 155 -16.46 0.93 11.19
N ALA A 156 -15.65 -0.09 11.50
CA ALA A 156 -14.36 0.11 12.18
C ALA A 156 -13.39 0.98 11.38
N MET A 157 -13.46 0.97 10.04
CA MET A 157 -12.68 1.89 9.19
C MET A 157 -13.24 3.32 9.19
N LEU A 158 -14.56 3.48 9.18
CA LEU A 158 -15.23 4.77 9.17
C LEU A 158 -15.06 5.52 10.50
N GLU A 159 -15.03 4.80 11.62
CA GLU A 159 -14.90 5.35 12.98
C GLU A 159 -13.46 5.60 13.43
N LEU A 160 -12.46 5.37 12.55
CA LEU A 160 -11.09 5.79 12.84
C LEU A 160 -11.05 7.31 13.02
N GLU A 161 -10.55 7.78 14.18
CA GLU A 161 -10.46 9.21 14.49
C GLU A 161 -9.75 10.00 13.38
N TRP A 162 -8.65 9.45 12.84
CA TRP A 162 -7.91 10.03 11.73
C TRP A 162 -8.55 9.77 10.36
N GLY A 163 -9.36 8.71 10.22
CA GLY A 163 -10.04 8.36 8.96
C GLY A 163 -11.26 9.23 8.69
N ASN A 164 -11.90 9.77 9.73
CA ASN A 164 -13.01 10.74 9.68
C ASN A 164 -14.06 10.40 8.61
N TYR A 165 -14.66 9.21 8.71
CA TYR A 165 -15.65 8.68 7.74
C TYR A 165 -15.20 8.74 6.27
N GLY A 166 -13.89 8.63 6.04
CA GLY A 166 -13.26 8.65 4.73
C GLY A 166 -12.61 9.99 4.35
N LEU A 167 -13.00 11.11 4.98
CA LEU A 167 -12.44 12.43 4.63
C LEU A 167 -10.94 12.52 4.95
N GLY A 168 -10.51 11.94 6.08
CA GLY A 168 -9.14 12.05 6.57
C GLY A 168 -8.10 11.22 5.81
N TRP A 169 -8.53 10.44 4.81
CA TRP A 169 -7.64 9.69 3.92
C TRP A 169 -7.12 10.52 2.73
N TRP A 170 -7.59 11.75 2.60
CA TRP A 170 -7.25 12.68 1.53
C TRP A 170 -6.39 13.83 2.06
N ASN A 171 -5.58 14.40 1.17
CA ASN A 171 -4.73 15.54 1.46
C ASN A 171 -5.61 16.74 1.83
N SER A 172 -5.43 17.27 3.04
CA SER A 172 -6.16 18.44 3.53
C SER A 172 -5.98 19.64 2.62
N GLU A 173 -4.76 19.91 2.12
CA GLU A 173 -4.52 21.05 1.22
C GLU A 173 -5.34 20.97 -0.07
N ALA A 174 -5.57 19.76 -0.59
CA ALA A 174 -6.40 19.54 -1.77
C ALA A 174 -7.88 19.83 -1.47
N ILE A 175 -8.37 19.45 -0.29
CA ILE A 175 -9.73 19.76 0.17
C ILE A 175 -9.87 21.28 0.39
N ASP A 176 -8.90 21.89 1.06
CA ASP A 176 -8.92 23.27 1.47
C ASP A 176 -8.89 24.25 0.30
N SER A 177 -8.09 23.95 -0.73
CA SER A 177 -7.99 24.78 -1.94
C SER A 177 -9.29 24.81 -2.76
N LEU A 178 -10.15 23.80 -2.62
CA LEU A 178 -11.48 23.79 -3.22
C LEU A 178 -12.54 24.44 -2.32
N ASP A 179 -12.41 24.32 -1.00
CA ASP A 179 -13.35 24.92 -0.05
C ASP A 179 -13.11 26.43 0.18
N ASN A 180 -11.93 26.94 -0.17
CA ASN A 180 -11.52 28.34 0.06
C ASN A 180 -10.94 29.01 -1.18
N GLN A 181 -11.74 29.14 -2.24
CA GLN A 181 -11.32 29.84 -3.46
C GLN A 181 -11.46 31.35 -3.29
N PHE A 182 -10.35 32.08 -3.45
CA PHE A 182 -10.36 33.53 -3.46
C PHE A 182 -11.02 34.07 -4.72
N PHE A 183 -11.86 35.09 -4.58
CA PHE A 183 -12.42 35.85 -5.70
C PHE A 183 -12.33 37.35 -5.42
N GLU A 184 -12.23 38.13 -6.50
CA GLU A 184 -12.19 39.58 -6.44
C GLU A 184 -13.49 40.18 -6.98
N ASP A 185 -14.07 41.13 -6.25
CA ASP A 185 -15.16 41.99 -6.74
C ASP A 185 -14.86 43.45 -6.35
N GLN A 186 -14.91 44.34 -7.34
CA GLN A 186 -14.63 45.78 -7.19
C GLN A 186 -13.30 46.13 -6.47
N GLY A 187 -12.25 45.31 -6.63
CA GLY A 187 -10.95 45.55 -5.99
C GLY A 187 -10.84 45.03 -4.55
N LEU A 188 -11.83 44.28 -4.08
CA LEU A 188 -11.84 43.63 -2.78
C LEU A 188 -11.92 42.10 -2.94
N TRP A 189 -11.30 41.40 -2.00
CA TRP A 189 -11.22 39.95 -1.96
C TRP A 189 -12.27 39.35 -1.03
N GLY A 190 -12.84 38.23 -1.48
CA GLY A 190 -13.75 37.35 -0.74
C GLY A 190 -13.38 35.88 -0.95
N ILE A 191 -14.13 34.98 -0.30
CA ILE A 191 -13.89 33.53 -0.33
C ILE A 191 -15.20 32.82 -0.70
N ARG A 192 -15.10 31.85 -1.61
CA ARG A 192 -16.21 30.97 -1.99
C ARG A 192 -15.73 29.52 -2.07
N ASN A 193 -16.65 28.57 -2.01
CA ASN A 193 -16.31 27.17 -2.26
C ASN A 193 -16.31 26.85 -3.77
N ALA A 194 -15.91 25.63 -4.13
CA ALA A 194 -15.85 25.14 -5.51
C ALA A 194 -17.21 25.16 -6.24
N LYS A 195 -18.34 25.17 -5.51
CA LYS A 195 -19.69 25.32 -6.08
C LYS A 195 -20.06 26.78 -6.37
N GLY A 196 -19.20 27.72 -5.99
CA GLY A 196 -19.41 29.15 -6.15
C GLY A 196 -20.23 29.80 -5.02
N GLU A 197 -20.52 29.07 -3.94
CA GLU A 197 -21.23 29.61 -2.78
C GLU A 197 -20.29 30.50 -1.97
N VAL A 198 -20.70 31.74 -1.72
CA VAL A 198 -19.88 32.74 -1.02
C VAL A 198 -19.85 32.44 0.48
N LYS A 199 -18.65 32.16 1.01
CA LYS A 199 -18.37 32.01 2.44
C LYS A 199 -18.05 33.35 3.08
N VAL A 200 -17.31 34.19 2.35
CA VAL A 200 -16.88 35.52 2.76
C VAL A 200 -17.11 36.49 1.61
N GLU A 201 -17.94 37.50 1.85
CA GLU A 201 -18.19 38.56 0.89
C GLU A 201 -16.91 39.36 0.59
N ALA A 202 -16.79 39.84 -0.66
CA ALA A 202 -15.66 40.65 -1.10
C ALA A 202 -15.57 41.97 -0.30
N SER A 203 -14.72 41.98 0.73
CA SER A 203 -14.68 43.07 1.72
C SER A 203 -13.28 43.37 2.27
N TYR A 204 -12.26 42.63 1.83
CA TYR A 204 -10.87 42.80 2.26
C TYR A 204 -9.99 43.34 1.13
N GLN A 205 -9.07 44.24 1.45
CA GLN A 205 -8.06 44.72 0.49
C GLN A 205 -7.05 43.63 0.14
N GLU A 206 -6.81 42.71 1.08
CA GLU A 206 -5.88 41.59 0.93
C GLU A 206 -6.35 40.45 1.84
N ILE A 207 -6.27 39.21 1.34
CA ILE A 207 -6.39 37.99 2.13
C ILE A 207 -5.13 37.18 1.81
N GLY A 208 -4.31 36.92 2.83
CA GLY A 208 -3.13 36.07 2.70
C GLY A 208 -3.49 34.59 2.59
N ASP A 209 -2.50 33.75 2.34
CA ASP A 209 -2.68 32.31 2.33
C ASP A 209 -3.07 31.80 3.74
N PHE A 210 -3.89 30.74 3.78
CA PHE A 210 -4.18 30.04 5.02
C PHE A 210 -2.98 29.21 5.44
N ASP A 211 -2.58 29.32 6.72
CA ASP A 211 -1.58 28.44 7.31
C ASP A 211 -2.14 27.02 7.54
N TYR A 212 -1.31 26.15 8.14
CA TYR A 212 -1.70 24.78 8.50
C TYR A 212 -2.86 24.70 9.50
N GLU A 213 -3.02 25.72 10.35
CA GLU A 213 -4.11 25.84 11.32
C GLU A 213 -5.37 26.46 10.70
N GLY A 214 -5.31 26.83 9.41
CA GLY A 214 -6.40 27.42 8.68
C GLY A 214 -6.68 28.87 9.04
N ILE A 215 -5.63 29.63 9.37
CA ILE A 215 -5.69 31.06 9.65
C ILE A 215 -4.97 31.85 8.56
N ALA A 216 -5.59 32.92 8.07
CA ALA A 216 -5.01 33.83 7.09
C ALA A 216 -4.95 35.26 7.65
N VAL A 217 -3.90 36.00 7.27
CA VAL A 217 -3.79 37.44 7.54
C VAL A 217 -4.73 38.17 6.60
N ILE A 218 -5.51 39.10 7.12
CA ILE A 218 -6.43 39.93 6.33
C ILE A 218 -6.10 41.40 6.48
N LYS A 219 -6.37 42.17 5.43
CA LYS A 219 -6.20 43.63 5.43
C LYS A 219 -7.50 44.33 5.08
N LYS A 220 -7.90 45.30 5.90
CA LYS A 220 -9.08 46.14 5.69
C LYS A 220 -8.82 47.55 6.23
N ASN A 221 -9.12 48.58 5.44
CA ASN A 221 -8.86 49.98 5.77
C ASN A 221 -7.40 50.27 6.19
N ASP A 222 -6.43 49.67 5.50
CA ASP A 222 -5.00 49.76 5.79
C ASP A 222 -4.55 49.22 7.16
N LEU A 223 -5.42 48.45 7.82
CA LEU A 223 -5.13 47.74 9.06
C LEU A 223 -5.22 46.23 8.86
N PHE A 224 -4.49 45.50 9.68
CA PHE A 224 -4.34 44.05 9.59
C PHE A 224 -5.06 43.33 10.73
N GLY A 225 -5.58 42.14 10.42
CA GLY A 225 -6.26 41.22 11.33
C GLY A 225 -6.06 39.76 10.88
N TYR A 226 -6.88 38.84 11.39
CA TYR A 226 -6.85 37.42 11.05
C TYR A 226 -8.26 36.87 10.79
N LEU A 227 -8.37 35.94 9.85
CA LEU A 227 -9.59 35.18 9.57
C LEU A 227 -9.31 33.68 9.52
N ASN A 228 -10.28 32.85 9.89
CA ASN A 228 -10.20 31.39 9.76
C ASN A 228 -10.81 30.86 8.44
N ARG A 229 -10.53 29.59 8.10
CA ARG A 229 -11.12 28.90 6.93
C ARG A 229 -12.65 28.81 6.94
N GLY A 230 -13.28 28.99 8.10
CA GLY A 230 -14.74 29.10 8.21
C GLY A 230 -15.29 30.41 7.64
N GLY A 231 -14.43 31.40 7.41
CA GLY A 231 -14.82 32.74 6.98
C GLY A 231 -15.06 33.72 8.14
N GLU A 232 -14.73 33.33 9.37
CA GLU A 232 -14.87 34.17 10.55
C GLU A 232 -13.60 35.01 10.76
N GLU A 233 -13.79 36.32 10.99
CA GLU A 233 -12.74 37.24 11.42
C GLU A 233 -12.41 36.94 12.89
N THR A 234 -11.33 36.17 13.12
CA THR A 234 -10.93 35.78 14.48
C THR A 234 -10.27 36.94 15.23
N ILE A 235 -9.58 37.82 14.50
CA ILE A 235 -8.98 39.04 15.04
C ILE A 235 -9.32 40.20 14.10
N PRO A 236 -9.87 41.31 14.63
CA PRO A 236 -10.27 42.41 13.78
C PRO A 236 -9.10 43.16 13.17
N CYS A 237 -9.33 43.79 12.01
CA CYS A 237 -8.35 44.63 11.32
C CYS A 237 -8.08 45.94 12.09
N ILE A 238 -7.27 45.88 13.15
CA ILE A 238 -6.93 47.03 14.01
C ILE A 238 -5.42 47.27 14.14
N TYR A 239 -4.57 46.38 13.63
CA TYR A 239 -3.12 46.45 13.79
C TYR A 239 -2.43 47.13 12.60
N SER A 240 -1.30 47.81 12.84
CA SER A 240 -0.52 48.46 11.78
C SER A 240 0.28 47.48 10.92
N SER A 241 0.55 46.29 11.44
CA SER A 241 1.07 45.14 10.69
C SER A 241 0.69 43.84 11.39
N ALA A 242 0.58 42.75 10.63
CA ALA A 242 0.45 41.40 11.13
C ALA A 242 1.34 40.46 10.29
N ALA A 243 1.97 39.48 10.92
CA ALA A 243 2.69 38.40 10.26
C ALA A 243 1.78 37.16 10.12
N PRO A 244 2.08 36.22 9.21
CA PRO A 244 1.39 34.92 9.17
C PRO A 244 1.33 34.29 10.56
N ALA A 245 0.20 33.67 10.87
CA ALA A 245 0.04 32.96 12.13
C ALA A 245 0.90 31.69 12.13
N GLN A 246 1.29 31.25 13.32
CA GLN A 246 2.12 30.08 13.52
C GLN A 246 1.68 29.30 14.75
N TYR A 247 1.80 27.99 14.71
CA TYR A 247 1.50 27.16 15.89
C TYR A 247 2.62 27.33 16.93
N GLY A 248 2.26 27.91 18.08
CA GLY A 248 3.14 28.11 19.23
C GLY A 248 2.88 27.09 20.35
N VAL A 249 3.31 27.41 21.57
CA VAL A 249 3.17 26.55 22.77
C VAL A 249 1.68 26.36 23.14
N GLY A 250 1.03 25.39 22.48
CA GLY A 250 -0.36 24.98 22.72
C GLY A 250 -1.44 25.90 22.12
N SER A 251 -1.07 26.89 21.31
CA SER A 251 -2.03 27.78 20.64
C SER A 251 -1.43 28.40 19.38
N THR A 252 -2.29 28.74 18.42
CA THR A 252 -1.91 29.49 17.22
C THR A 252 -1.71 30.97 17.57
N VAL A 253 -0.55 31.51 17.23
CA VAL A 253 -0.12 32.86 17.61
C VAL A 253 0.28 33.68 16.38
N GLY A 254 0.08 34.99 16.45
CA GLY A 254 0.40 35.93 15.38
C GLY A 254 1.19 37.13 15.89
N LYS A 255 2.29 37.47 15.21
CA LYS A 255 3.07 38.67 15.51
C LYS A 255 2.38 39.89 14.92
N VAL A 256 2.04 40.85 15.77
CA VAL A 256 1.34 42.09 15.37
C VAL A 256 2.12 43.32 15.82
N SER A 257 1.88 44.46 15.17
CA SER A 257 2.38 45.74 15.63
C SER A 257 1.30 46.79 15.73
N LEU A 258 1.50 47.71 16.68
CA LEU A 258 0.74 48.96 16.78
C LEU A 258 1.73 50.07 17.09
N ALA A 259 1.70 51.15 16.32
CA ALA A 259 2.61 52.30 16.49
C ALA A 259 4.10 51.92 16.55
N LYS A 260 4.53 50.96 15.72
CA LYS A 260 5.91 50.42 15.65
C LYS A 260 6.39 49.71 16.92
N LYS A 261 5.48 49.29 17.80
CA LYS A 261 5.76 48.36 18.88
C LYS A 261 5.20 46.99 18.55
N TYR A 262 6.00 45.97 18.73
CA TYR A 262 5.69 44.59 18.37
C TYR A 262 5.28 43.77 19.59
N GLY A 263 4.34 42.85 19.38
CA GLY A 263 3.88 41.89 20.36
C GLY A 263 3.32 40.65 19.67
N LEU A 264 2.83 39.71 20.47
CA LEU A 264 2.33 38.41 20.02
C LEU A 264 0.91 38.23 20.58
N ILE A 265 -0.02 37.80 19.72
CA ILE A 265 -1.41 37.54 20.12
C ILE A 265 -1.78 36.09 19.82
N ASN A 266 -2.66 35.50 20.63
CA ASN A 266 -3.33 34.25 20.28
C ASN A 266 -4.45 34.56 19.28
N VAL A 267 -4.35 34.01 18.08
CA VAL A 267 -5.26 34.36 16.98
C VAL A 267 -6.64 33.72 17.10
N GLY A 268 -6.81 32.72 17.99
CA GLY A 268 -8.09 32.06 18.22
C GLY A 268 -8.99 32.76 19.23
N ASN A 269 -8.42 33.48 20.21
CA ASN A 269 -9.19 34.16 21.26
C ASN A 269 -8.87 35.66 21.43
N GLY A 270 -7.84 36.18 20.75
CA GLY A 270 -7.41 37.57 20.82
C GLY A 270 -6.61 37.96 22.06
N GLU A 271 -6.18 37.00 22.87
CA GLU A 271 -5.33 37.24 24.03
C GLU A 271 -3.96 37.79 23.62
N ILE A 272 -3.53 38.89 24.26
CA ILE A 272 -2.17 39.41 24.08
C ILE A 272 -1.22 38.56 24.92
N MET A 273 -0.42 37.75 24.23
CA MET A 273 0.52 36.82 24.84
C MET A 273 1.87 37.51 25.16
N ILE A 274 2.41 38.26 24.20
CA ILE A 274 3.58 39.13 24.41
C ILE A 274 3.10 40.59 24.23
N PRO A 275 3.23 41.44 25.27
CA PRO A 275 2.78 42.84 25.18
C PRO A 275 3.44 43.60 24.01
N LEU A 276 2.68 44.49 23.37
CA LEU A 276 3.13 45.33 22.25
C LEU A 276 4.02 46.48 22.75
N GLU A 277 5.19 46.18 23.32
CA GLU A 277 6.12 47.16 23.89
C GLU A 277 7.56 47.06 23.35
N TYR A 278 7.85 46.01 22.58
CA TYR A 278 9.18 45.72 22.05
C TYR A 278 9.47 46.53 20.77
N ASP A 279 10.70 47.03 20.66
CA ASP A 279 11.20 47.73 19.48
C ASP A 279 11.43 46.77 18.31
N GLU A 280 11.90 45.56 18.63
CA GLU A 280 12.12 44.44 17.70
C GLU A 280 11.62 43.16 18.38
N LEU A 281 10.93 42.28 17.64
CA LEU A 281 10.48 40.97 18.11
C LEU A 281 10.66 39.95 16.98
N GLU A 282 11.58 39.02 17.20
CA GLU A 282 11.98 38.02 16.22
C GLU A 282 11.75 36.60 16.75
N ASP A 283 11.34 35.70 15.88
CA ASP A 283 11.31 34.27 16.17
C ASP A 283 12.74 33.79 16.36
N PHE A 284 13.02 33.14 17.49
CA PHE A 284 14.37 32.74 17.87
C PHE A 284 14.58 31.24 17.68
N ALA A 285 14.00 30.40 18.55
CA ALA A 285 13.86 28.95 18.33
C ALA A 285 12.94 28.30 19.37
N TYR A 286 12.48 27.08 19.07
CA TYR A 286 11.74 26.21 20.00
C TYR A 286 10.54 26.88 20.69
N GLY A 287 9.87 27.82 20.01
CA GLY A 287 8.74 28.59 20.56
C GLY A 287 9.13 29.80 21.41
N TYR A 288 10.42 30.15 21.46
CA TYR A 288 10.93 31.37 22.08
C TYR A 288 11.13 32.49 21.06
N TYR A 289 10.99 33.72 21.55
CA TYR A 289 11.16 34.97 20.81
C TYR A 289 12.31 35.76 21.39
N GLN A 290 13.07 36.43 20.52
CA GLN A 290 14.04 37.41 20.92
C GLN A 290 13.41 38.81 20.81
N GLY A 291 13.21 39.45 21.96
CA GLY A 291 12.65 40.80 22.05
C GLY A 291 13.72 41.82 22.43
N LYS A 292 13.73 42.96 21.75
CA LYS A 292 14.57 44.11 22.09
C LYS A 292 13.74 45.21 22.72
N LYS A 293 14.14 45.64 23.92
CA LYS A 293 13.50 46.72 24.67
C LYS A 293 14.58 47.53 25.37
N ASP A 294 14.56 48.84 25.23
CA ASP A 294 15.50 49.75 25.90
C ASP A 294 16.99 49.41 25.64
N GLN A 295 17.32 49.04 24.39
CA GLN A 295 18.67 48.61 23.95
C GLN A 295 19.20 47.31 24.60
N GLN A 296 18.33 46.53 25.25
CA GLN A 296 18.66 45.22 25.80
C GLN A 296 17.89 44.13 25.06
N TYR A 297 18.52 42.97 24.90
CA TYR A 297 17.92 41.76 24.33
C TYR A 297 17.44 40.83 25.44
N TYR A 298 16.27 40.25 25.21
CA TYR A 298 15.62 39.29 26.08
C TYR A 298 15.16 38.10 25.25
N ILE A 299 15.20 36.92 25.85
CA ILE A 299 14.47 35.75 25.34
C ILE A 299 13.14 35.71 26.07
N ILE A 300 12.05 35.48 25.34
CA ILE A 300 10.67 35.54 25.82
C ILE A 300 9.99 34.26 25.34
N ASP A 301 9.30 33.54 26.22
CA ASP A 301 8.46 32.44 25.75
C ASP A 301 7.18 32.94 25.08
N ALA A 302 6.43 32.03 24.46
CA ALA A 302 5.18 32.37 23.78
C ALA A 302 4.10 32.92 24.73
N GLN A 303 4.24 32.80 26.05
CA GLN A 303 3.34 33.32 27.08
C GLN A 303 3.79 34.68 27.64
N GLY A 304 4.86 35.27 27.10
CA GLY A 304 5.38 36.55 27.56
C GLY A 304 6.27 36.45 28.80
N GLN A 305 6.66 35.25 29.23
CA GLN A 305 7.59 35.06 30.33
C GLN A 305 9.03 35.27 29.87
N LEU A 306 9.77 36.08 30.62
CA LEU A 306 11.18 36.34 30.33
C LEU A 306 12.08 35.17 30.74
N PHE A 307 12.86 34.70 29.78
CA PHE A 307 13.92 33.74 29.91
C PHE A 307 15.21 34.51 30.24
N ASN A 308 15.57 34.54 31.52
CA ASN A 308 16.51 35.48 32.15
C ASN A 308 15.91 36.90 32.36
N VAL A 309 15.79 37.31 33.62
CA VAL A 309 15.22 38.61 34.02
C VAL A 309 16.20 39.77 33.71
N VAL A 310 17.49 39.46 33.56
CA VAL A 310 18.52 40.45 33.24
C VAL A 310 18.75 40.44 31.73
N GLY A 311 18.32 41.49 31.05
CA GLY A 311 18.59 41.71 29.63
C GLY A 311 20.09 41.87 29.36
N THR A 312 20.48 41.60 28.12
CA THR A 312 21.89 41.65 27.70
C THR A 312 22.08 42.71 26.61
N ASP A 313 23.31 43.21 26.46
CA ASP A 313 23.66 44.23 25.46
C ASP A 313 23.85 43.63 24.05
N LYS A 314 23.85 42.31 23.93
CA LYS A 314 24.06 41.56 22.68
C LYS A 314 22.96 40.53 22.45
N PRO A 315 22.56 40.29 21.20
CA PRO A 315 21.61 39.22 20.89
C PRO A 315 22.18 37.86 21.30
N PHE A 316 21.27 36.93 21.54
CA PHE A 316 21.56 35.51 21.72
C PHE A 316 21.66 34.82 20.35
N ASP A 317 22.33 33.68 20.32
CA ASP A 317 22.43 32.79 19.16
C ASP A 317 22.25 31.34 19.58
N ILE A 318 22.07 30.41 18.63
CA ILE A 318 21.81 29.00 18.89
C ILE A 318 22.78 28.15 18.09
N ASP A 319 23.43 27.19 18.75
CA ASP A 319 24.38 26.32 18.07
C ASP A 319 23.71 25.11 17.40
N TYR A 320 24.50 24.32 16.67
CA TYR A 320 24.00 23.16 15.93
C TYR A 320 23.30 22.12 16.82
N ASP A 321 23.67 22.07 18.11
CA ASP A 321 23.11 21.13 19.07
C ASP A 321 21.89 21.73 19.81
N GLY A 322 21.44 22.93 19.43
CA GLY A 322 20.24 23.58 19.96
C GLY A 322 20.48 24.44 21.20
N PHE A 323 21.73 24.62 21.65
CA PHE A 323 22.03 25.39 22.85
C PHE A 323 22.04 26.90 22.60
N ILE A 324 21.38 27.64 23.48
CA ILE A 324 21.40 29.11 23.49
C ILE A 324 22.74 29.60 24.02
N TYR A 325 23.37 30.52 23.30
CA TYR A 325 24.67 31.05 23.67
C TYR A 325 24.89 32.53 23.32
N GLN A 326 25.95 33.09 23.90
CA GLN A 326 26.56 34.35 23.48
C GLN A 326 28.08 34.19 23.35
N ASP A 327 28.65 34.66 22.24
CA ASP A 327 30.09 34.62 22.02
C ASP A 327 30.83 35.53 23.01
N ILE A 328 31.95 35.02 23.54
CA ILE A 328 32.90 35.78 24.36
C ILE A 328 33.99 36.31 23.41
N PRO A 329 34.09 37.62 23.14
CA PRO A 329 35.06 38.11 22.15
C PRO A 329 36.53 37.85 22.52
N GLU A 330 36.84 37.77 23.81
CA GLU A 330 38.20 37.71 24.34
C GLU A 330 38.84 36.31 24.26
N ASN A 331 38.02 35.27 24.21
CA ASN A 331 38.46 33.88 24.14
C ASN A 331 37.39 33.08 23.39
N LYS A 332 37.75 32.13 22.52
CA LYS A 332 36.81 31.39 21.63
C LYS A 332 35.75 30.51 22.34
N LEU A 333 35.40 30.84 23.57
CA LEU A 333 34.35 30.22 24.37
C LEU A 333 33.04 30.98 24.15
N ARG A 334 31.97 30.32 24.57
CA ARG A 334 30.59 30.81 24.53
C ARG A 334 30.00 30.72 25.92
N HIS A 335 29.29 31.76 26.34
CA HIS A 335 28.40 31.67 27.49
C HIS A 335 27.16 30.89 27.09
N TYR A 336 27.02 29.68 27.62
CA TYR A 336 25.91 28.79 27.33
C TYR A 336 24.81 28.91 28.38
N TYR A 337 23.56 28.89 27.95
CA TYR A 337 22.38 28.99 28.80
C TYR A 337 21.53 27.72 28.67
N SER A 338 20.93 27.29 29.78
CA SER A 338 19.94 26.22 29.79
C SER A 338 18.65 26.67 29.10
N ASN A 339 17.74 25.72 28.82
CA ASN A 339 16.36 25.95 28.38
C ASN A 339 15.47 26.67 29.42
N ARG A 340 16.06 27.28 30.47
CA ARG A 340 15.37 28.15 31.43
C ARG A 340 16.11 29.47 31.65
N GLY A 341 17.13 29.77 30.84
CA GLY A 341 17.92 31.00 30.93
C GLY A 341 18.98 30.99 32.04
N ILE A 342 19.33 29.82 32.58
CA ILE A 342 20.38 29.70 33.60
C ILE A 342 21.73 29.59 32.91
N LEU A 343 22.69 30.43 33.29
CA LEU A 343 24.06 30.36 32.78
C LEU A 343 24.72 29.04 33.21
N LEU A 344 24.97 28.16 32.25
CA LEU A 344 25.65 26.87 32.46
C LEU A 344 27.17 27.03 32.61
N GLY A 345 27.73 28.09 32.01
CA GLY A 345 29.15 28.42 32.07
C GLY A 345 29.72 28.83 30.72
N ALA A 346 31.04 29.03 30.69
CA ALA A 346 31.79 29.35 29.47
C ALA A 346 32.48 28.08 28.93
N PHE A 347 32.07 27.62 27.75
CA PHE A 347 32.59 26.40 27.12
C PHE A 347 32.94 26.61 25.65
N ALA A 348 33.77 25.73 25.10
CA ALA A 348 34.04 25.71 23.66
C ALA A 348 32.83 25.14 22.91
N SER A 349 32.70 25.50 21.63
CA SER A 349 31.67 24.94 20.74
C SER A 349 31.70 23.40 20.74
N GLY A 350 30.53 22.77 20.87
CA GLY A 350 30.38 21.30 20.90
C GLY A 350 30.88 20.61 22.17
N ALA A 351 31.19 21.36 23.23
CA ALA A 351 31.59 20.79 24.51
C ALA A 351 30.41 20.33 25.38
N LEU A 352 29.19 20.78 25.08
CA LEU A 352 27.97 20.43 25.82
C LEU A 352 27.11 19.45 25.00
N SER A 353 26.43 18.57 25.71
CA SER A 353 25.38 17.69 25.16
C SER A 353 24.29 17.57 26.20
N GLU A 354 23.03 17.64 25.77
CA GLU A 354 21.88 17.56 26.68
C GLU A 354 21.68 16.11 27.15
N LEU A 355 21.39 15.97 28.44
CA LEU A 355 20.85 14.76 29.06
C LEU A 355 19.39 15.06 29.46
N LEU A 356 18.70 14.10 30.07
CA LEU A 356 17.29 14.29 30.44
C LEU A 356 17.11 15.20 31.66
N PHE A 357 15.95 15.85 31.78
CA PHE A 357 15.56 16.76 32.87
C PHE A 357 16.52 17.94 33.10
N ASP A 358 16.95 18.61 32.03
CA ASP A 358 17.86 19.76 32.09
C ASP A 358 19.22 19.42 32.74
N PHE A 359 19.67 18.16 32.68
CA PHE A 359 21.06 17.80 33.00
C PHE A 359 21.91 17.89 31.74
N TYR A 360 23.20 18.20 31.87
CA TYR A 360 24.06 18.39 30.72
C TYR A 360 25.38 17.65 30.89
N ALA A 361 25.80 16.91 29.86
CA ALA A 361 27.11 16.30 29.83
C ALA A 361 28.13 17.26 29.18
N VAL A 362 29.23 17.50 29.88
CA VAL A 362 30.33 18.36 29.46
C VAL A 362 31.54 17.50 29.06
N ASN A 363 32.03 17.70 27.84
CA ASN A 363 33.28 17.14 27.34
C ASN A 363 34.37 18.21 27.38
N LEU A 364 35.19 18.18 28.45
CA LEU A 364 36.15 19.25 28.68
C LEU A 364 37.45 19.13 27.85
N ASN A 365 37.80 17.97 27.26
CA ASN A 365 39.16 17.75 26.68
C ASN A 365 39.32 16.52 25.76
N ASN A 366 38.35 16.15 24.91
CA ASN A 366 38.42 14.93 24.05
C ASN A 366 38.69 13.63 24.84
N LYS A 367 38.32 13.58 26.12
CA LYS A 367 38.45 12.38 26.96
C LYS A 367 37.19 11.52 26.83
N LYS A 368 37.35 10.20 26.99
CA LYS A 368 36.21 9.26 27.10
C LYS A 368 35.28 9.61 28.28
N LYS A 369 35.86 10.12 29.37
CA LYS A 369 35.14 10.54 30.58
C LYS A 369 34.51 11.92 30.43
N LYS A 370 33.28 12.05 30.92
CA LYS A 370 32.47 13.28 30.89
C LYS A 370 32.23 13.82 32.29
N SER A 371 31.86 15.09 32.39
CA SER A 371 31.29 15.68 33.62
C SER A 371 29.81 15.96 33.41
N VAL A 372 29.03 16.02 34.49
CA VAL A 372 27.58 16.29 34.41
C VAL A 372 27.26 17.57 35.18
N LEU A 373 26.55 18.48 34.53
CA LEU A 373 25.94 19.67 35.12
C LEU A 373 24.50 19.36 35.48
N SER A 374 24.10 19.86 36.64
CA SER A 374 22.71 19.94 37.11
C SER A 374 21.95 21.06 36.39
N PRO A 375 20.61 21.09 36.48
CA PRO A 375 19.77 22.15 35.90
C PRO A 375 20.10 23.58 36.34
N ASP A 376 20.73 23.73 37.50
CA ASP A 376 21.16 25.01 38.06
C ASP A 376 22.55 25.46 37.57
N GLY A 377 23.17 24.71 36.66
CA GLY A 377 24.51 25.00 36.12
C GLY A 377 25.67 24.56 37.04
N THR A 378 25.39 23.88 38.15
CA THR A 378 26.45 23.34 39.02
C THR A 378 26.89 21.95 38.59
N PHE A 379 28.16 21.58 38.86
CA PHE A 379 28.63 20.23 38.57
C PHE A 379 28.08 19.21 39.57
N LEU A 380 27.26 18.27 39.09
CA LEU A 380 26.82 17.09 39.85
C LEU A 380 27.96 16.12 40.09
N VAL A 381 28.67 15.75 39.02
CA VAL A 381 29.78 14.79 39.05
C VAL A 381 30.79 15.11 37.95
N LYS A 382 32.07 14.79 38.18
CA LYS A 382 33.16 15.08 37.25
C LYS A 382 33.93 13.81 36.91
N ASP A 383 34.40 13.73 35.67
CA ASP A 383 35.29 12.66 35.17
C ASP A 383 34.75 11.23 35.32
N VAL A 384 33.53 10.98 34.85
CA VAL A 384 32.82 9.69 34.90
C VAL A 384 32.47 9.13 33.52
N ASP A 385 32.21 7.82 33.45
CA ASP A 385 31.58 7.19 32.30
C ASP A 385 30.05 7.17 32.50
N ILE A 386 29.30 7.76 31.57
CA ILE A 386 27.83 7.78 31.63
C ILE A 386 27.31 6.55 30.88
N LEU A 387 26.59 5.65 31.57
CA LEU A 387 26.24 4.33 31.03
C LEU A 387 24.93 4.31 30.23
N ASN A 388 24.03 5.29 30.41
CA ASN A 388 22.70 5.34 29.79
C ASN A 388 22.40 6.69 29.11
N ALA A 389 23.41 7.35 28.54
CA ALA A 389 23.24 8.63 27.86
C ALA A 389 22.24 8.51 26.68
N GLY A 390 21.06 9.11 26.83
CA GLY A 390 20.06 9.27 25.77
C GLY A 390 18.76 8.47 25.92
N ASN A 391 18.67 7.50 26.85
CA ASN A 391 17.58 6.51 26.79
C ASN A 391 16.79 6.27 28.10
N GLY A 392 17.14 6.91 29.23
CA GLY A 392 16.51 6.68 30.55
C GLY A 392 15.70 7.86 31.11
N ARG A 393 14.37 7.74 31.21
CA ARG A 393 13.45 8.83 31.59
C ARG A 393 13.42 9.18 33.09
N GLY A 394 14.11 8.45 33.97
CA GLY A 394 14.09 8.77 35.41
C GLY A 394 15.45 8.78 36.09
N ALA A 395 16.50 8.34 35.41
CA ALA A 395 17.75 7.96 36.05
C ALA A 395 19.00 8.21 35.21
N LEU A 396 20.11 8.53 35.87
CA LEU A 396 21.45 8.52 35.30
C LEU A 396 22.32 7.48 36.01
N PHE A 397 22.97 6.62 35.23
CA PHE A 397 23.96 5.66 35.73
C PHE A 397 25.37 6.17 35.42
N PHE A 398 26.18 6.32 36.47
CA PHE A 398 27.57 6.74 36.37
C PHE A 398 28.48 5.59 36.78
N ALA A 399 29.52 5.32 36.00
CA ALA A 399 30.64 4.51 36.45
C ALA A 399 31.84 5.41 36.78
N ASP A 400 32.36 5.25 37.99
CA ASP A 400 33.65 5.78 38.39
C ASP A 400 34.49 4.70 39.06
N SER A 401 35.69 4.47 38.52
CA SER A 401 36.69 3.54 39.09
C SER A 401 36.12 2.13 39.34
N GLY A 402 35.18 1.69 38.50
CA GLY A 402 34.53 0.37 38.57
C GLY A 402 33.29 0.29 39.46
N SER A 403 32.91 1.35 40.16
CA SER A 403 31.65 1.41 40.93
C SER A 403 30.56 2.11 40.12
N ILE A 404 29.45 1.43 39.88
CA ILE A 404 28.27 2.01 39.22
C ILE A 404 27.36 2.64 40.28
N ARG A 405 26.95 3.89 40.06
CA ARG A 405 26.02 4.64 40.92
C ARG A 405 24.81 5.08 40.11
N LEU A 406 23.65 5.06 40.76
CA LEU A 406 22.39 5.52 40.21
C LEU A 406 21.98 6.85 40.82
N TYR A 407 21.69 7.84 39.98
CA TYR A 407 21.14 9.12 40.38
C TYR A 407 19.74 9.27 39.80
N ASP A 408 18.77 9.45 40.69
CA ASP A 408 17.36 9.67 40.35
C ASP A 408 17.16 11.16 40.00
N LEU A 409 16.68 11.42 38.78
CA LEU A 409 16.58 12.77 38.24
C LEU A 409 15.44 13.57 38.86
N GLU A 410 14.36 12.90 39.27
CA GLU A 410 13.20 13.52 39.90
C GLU A 410 13.48 13.81 41.39
N ALA A 411 13.98 12.80 42.13
CA ALA A 411 14.33 12.94 43.54
C ALA A 411 15.59 13.79 43.76
N ARG A 412 16.38 14.03 42.71
CA ARG A 412 17.66 14.76 42.74
C ARG A 412 18.60 14.22 43.80
N ALA A 413 18.72 12.90 43.86
CA ALA A 413 19.52 12.19 44.85
C ALA A 413 20.09 10.89 44.30
N TYR A 414 21.21 10.46 44.86
CA TYR A 414 21.70 9.10 44.64
C TYR A 414 20.76 8.10 45.32
N VAL A 415 20.35 7.07 44.59
CA VAL A 415 19.49 5.98 45.07
C VAL A 415 20.22 4.65 44.96
N LEU A 416 19.74 3.63 45.69
CA LEU A 416 20.40 2.32 45.77
C LEU A 416 21.89 2.42 46.19
N GLN A 417 22.21 3.34 47.11
CA GLN A 417 23.61 3.61 47.52
C GLN A 417 24.27 2.43 48.25
N ASP A 418 23.47 1.59 48.90
CA ASP A 418 23.95 0.40 49.61
C ASP A 418 24.30 -0.77 48.66
N LEU A 419 24.05 -0.60 47.36
CA LEU A 419 24.17 -1.63 46.33
C LEU A 419 25.45 -1.47 45.52
N VAL A 420 26.28 -2.52 45.52
CA VAL A 420 27.46 -2.61 44.65
C VAL A 420 27.06 -3.26 43.33
N MET A 421 26.69 -2.42 42.37
CA MET A 421 26.29 -2.83 41.02
C MET A 421 27.51 -3.22 40.17
N GLN A 422 27.45 -4.38 39.53
CA GLN A 422 28.50 -4.90 38.65
C GLN A 422 28.21 -4.56 37.18
N SER A 423 26.94 -4.66 36.78
CA SER A 423 26.48 -4.29 35.44
C SER A 423 25.06 -3.72 35.52
N VAL A 424 24.74 -2.88 34.53
CA VAL A 424 23.39 -2.37 34.29
C VAL A 424 23.13 -2.46 32.79
N GLN A 425 21.99 -3.03 32.42
CA GLN A 425 21.53 -3.16 31.04
C GLN A 425 20.09 -2.69 30.93
N GLY A 426 19.73 -2.02 29.83
CA GLY A 426 18.37 -1.53 29.59
C GLY A 426 18.25 0.00 29.63
N GLY A 427 17.02 0.48 29.81
CA GLY A 427 16.65 1.88 29.70
C GLY A 427 16.45 2.31 28.26
N THR A 428 15.32 1.95 27.65
CA THR A 428 14.82 2.53 26.40
C THR A 428 13.31 2.72 26.49
N ASP A 429 12.76 3.56 25.62
CA ASP A 429 11.31 3.66 25.36
C ASP A 429 10.80 2.32 24.81
N PHE A 430 10.46 1.43 25.72
CA PHE A 430 9.78 0.18 25.45
C PHE A 430 8.28 0.50 25.40
N GLY A 431 7.68 0.41 24.21
CA GLY A 431 6.33 0.89 23.95
C GLY A 431 5.28 0.06 24.69
N ASN A 432 4.24 0.73 25.21
CA ASN A 432 3.07 0.17 25.91
C ASN A 432 3.26 -0.33 27.37
N GLY A 433 4.32 0.05 28.09
CA GLY A 433 4.26 0.08 29.57
C GLY A 433 5.54 -0.24 30.34
N ALA A 434 6.60 -0.74 29.69
CA ALA A 434 7.85 -1.12 30.36
C ALA A 434 8.97 -0.07 30.27
N TRP A 435 8.61 1.20 30.19
CA TRP A 435 9.58 2.30 30.15
C TRP A 435 10.47 2.32 31.41
N ASP A 436 11.73 2.74 31.24
CA ASP A 436 12.68 2.99 32.34
C ASP A 436 13.01 1.77 33.22
N CYS A 437 12.94 0.56 32.63
CA CYS A 437 13.34 -0.69 33.26
C CYS A 437 14.82 -1.02 33.01
N TYR A 438 15.51 -1.42 34.08
CA TYR A 438 16.92 -1.77 34.09
C TYR A 438 17.14 -3.16 34.69
N ILE A 439 17.85 -4.01 33.96
CA ILE A 439 18.41 -5.24 34.49
C ILE A 439 19.67 -4.84 35.27
N ILE A 440 19.63 -5.00 36.58
CA ILE A 440 20.75 -4.69 37.47
C ILE A 440 21.36 -6.00 37.95
N GLU A 441 22.67 -6.15 37.77
CA GLU A 441 23.43 -7.31 38.23
C GLU A 441 24.38 -6.92 39.36
N THR A 442 24.43 -7.78 40.38
CA THR A 442 25.22 -7.58 41.60
C THR A 442 25.88 -8.91 42.00
N ALA A 443 26.81 -8.85 42.96
CA ALA A 443 27.39 -10.07 43.53
C ALA A 443 26.36 -11.00 44.21
N THR A 444 25.20 -10.46 44.62
CA THR A 444 24.12 -11.19 45.28
C THR A 444 22.97 -11.56 44.34
N GLY A 445 23.16 -11.42 43.03
CA GLY A 445 22.19 -11.79 42.00
C GLY A 445 21.74 -10.63 41.12
N SER A 446 20.72 -10.90 40.30
CA SER A 446 20.20 -9.98 39.30
C SER A 446 18.71 -9.71 39.52
N GLY A 447 18.23 -8.56 39.03
CA GLY A 447 16.83 -8.15 39.15
C GLY A 447 16.46 -7.10 38.11
N ILE A 448 15.18 -6.77 38.05
CA ILE A 448 14.62 -5.74 37.16
C ILE A 448 14.13 -4.57 38.02
N TYR A 449 14.80 -3.44 37.90
CA TYR A 449 14.46 -2.20 38.59
C TYR A 449 13.79 -1.23 37.63
N GLN A 450 12.62 -0.73 38.00
CA GLN A 450 11.95 0.36 37.29
C GLN A 450 12.31 1.66 38.00
N ALA A 451 13.02 2.55 37.30
CA ALA A 451 13.57 3.76 37.91
C ALA A 451 12.51 4.85 38.17
N ALA A 452 11.60 5.13 37.25
CA ALA A 452 10.52 6.11 37.44
C ALA A 452 9.60 5.83 38.66
N GLU A 453 9.33 4.57 38.96
CA GLU A 453 8.49 4.10 40.07
C GLU A 453 9.31 3.80 41.33
N LYS A 454 10.64 3.82 41.21
CA LYS A 454 11.57 3.57 42.32
C LYS A 454 11.33 2.20 42.96
N ALA A 455 11.03 1.21 42.13
CA ALA A 455 10.56 -0.10 42.55
C ALA A 455 11.25 -1.25 41.80
N TRP A 456 11.44 -2.36 42.49
CA TRP A 456 11.85 -3.61 41.86
C TRP A 456 10.64 -4.31 41.27
N LEU A 457 10.59 -4.47 39.95
CA LEU A 457 9.60 -5.32 39.28
C LEU A 457 9.94 -6.80 39.52
N ILE A 458 11.23 -7.12 39.47
CA ILE A 458 11.79 -8.40 39.92
C ILE A 458 12.90 -8.08 40.92
N PRO A 459 12.75 -8.39 42.22
CA PRO A 459 13.78 -8.14 43.23
C PRO A 459 15.09 -8.85 42.91
N LEU A 460 16.20 -8.28 43.38
CA LEU A 460 17.52 -8.93 43.30
C LEU A 460 17.46 -10.32 43.90
N SER A 461 17.84 -11.30 43.09
CA SER A 461 17.79 -12.69 43.48
C SER A 461 18.89 -13.48 42.79
N THR A 462 19.47 -14.44 43.51
CA THR A 462 20.34 -15.46 42.91
C THR A 462 19.55 -16.55 42.20
N HIS A 463 18.22 -16.55 42.29
CA HIS A 463 17.37 -17.58 41.69
C HIS A 463 17.48 -17.62 40.15
N TYR A 464 17.52 -16.44 39.52
CA TYR A 464 17.65 -16.30 38.08
C TYR A 464 19.12 -16.12 37.71
N VAL A 465 19.63 -17.01 36.85
CA VAL A 465 21.02 -16.98 36.35
C VAL A 465 21.20 -16.06 35.16
N LYS A 466 20.11 -15.74 34.46
CA LYS A 466 20.10 -14.87 33.29
C LYS A 466 18.76 -14.16 33.21
N ILE A 467 18.80 -12.86 32.97
CA ILE A 467 17.66 -12.03 32.62
C ILE A 467 18.04 -11.33 31.33
N VAL A 468 17.20 -11.46 30.30
CA VAL A 468 17.42 -10.83 28.99
C VAL A 468 16.16 -10.10 28.59
N TYR A 469 16.33 -8.91 28.03
CA TYR A 469 15.23 -8.19 27.43
C TYR A 469 14.92 -8.74 26.02
N ALA A 470 13.67 -9.11 25.76
CA ALA A 470 13.20 -9.52 24.44
C ALA A 470 12.47 -8.34 23.80
N ALA A 471 13.12 -7.66 22.85
CA ALA A 471 12.71 -6.37 22.27
C ALA A 471 11.37 -6.32 21.51
N VAL A 472 10.65 -7.43 21.52
CA VAL A 472 9.52 -7.75 20.66
C VAL A 472 8.19 -7.20 21.22
N MET A 473 7.99 -7.07 22.54
CA MET A 473 6.83 -6.40 23.18
C MET A 473 7.05 -6.31 24.71
N ASP A 474 8.09 -5.61 25.17
CA ASP A 474 8.23 -5.31 26.61
C ASP A 474 8.39 -6.53 27.55
N TYR A 475 8.71 -7.71 27.01
CA TYR A 475 8.94 -8.92 27.81
C TYR A 475 10.40 -9.06 28.25
N PHE A 476 10.59 -9.55 29.47
CA PHE A 476 11.88 -10.05 29.93
C PHE A 476 11.87 -11.57 29.96
N ILE A 477 12.88 -12.21 29.40
CA ILE A 477 13.09 -13.66 29.48
C ILE A 477 14.05 -13.94 30.63
N LEU A 478 13.60 -14.75 31.58
CA LEU A 478 14.37 -15.15 32.76
C LEU A 478 14.70 -16.64 32.67
N LYS A 479 15.91 -17.01 33.10
CA LYS A 479 16.35 -18.41 33.22
C LYS A 479 16.81 -18.68 34.64
N ASP A 480 16.38 -19.80 35.23
CA ASP A 480 16.83 -20.22 36.56
C ASP A 480 17.97 -21.26 36.52
N HIS A 481 18.51 -21.60 37.70
CA HIS A 481 19.59 -22.61 37.84
C HIS A 481 19.19 -24.02 37.41
N ALA A 482 17.89 -24.33 37.38
CA ALA A 482 17.38 -25.62 36.90
C ALA A 482 17.24 -25.63 35.36
N GLY A 483 17.55 -24.51 34.69
CA GLY A 483 17.43 -24.36 33.24
C GLY A 483 16.01 -24.06 32.77
N ARG A 484 15.08 -23.73 33.67
CA ARG A 484 13.70 -23.37 33.31
C ARG A 484 13.63 -21.91 32.89
N TYR A 485 12.78 -21.64 31.91
CA TYR A 485 12.56 -20.31 31.35
C TYR A 485 11.23 -19.72 31.81
N TYR A 486 11.21 -18.41 31.97
CA TYR A 486 10.02 -17.63 32.30
C TYR A 486 10.00 -16.40 31.39
N TYR A 487 8.83 -15.87 31.12
CA TYR A 487 8.71 -14.49 30.65
C TYR A 487 8.07 -13.64 31.74
N PHE A 488 8.55 -12.41 31.87
CA PHE A 488 7.93 -11.38 32.69
C PHE A 488 7.31 -10.34 31.76
N ASP A 489 6.00 -10.19 31.86
CA ASP A 489 5.23 -9.15 31.18
C ASP A 489 5.31 -7.88 32.03
N ALA A 490 6.11 -6.92 31.58
CA ALA A 490 6.32 -5.69 32.34
C ALA A 490 5.10 -4.75 32.30
N VAL A 491 4.19 -4.91 31.32
CA VAL A 491 2.93 -4.15 31.24
C VAL A 491 1.92 -4.69 32.25
N GLN A 492 1.70 -6.01 32.24
CA GLN A 492 0.78 -6.68 33.16
C GLN A 492 1.37 -6.90 34.55
N ARG A 493 2.68 -6.66 34.71
CA ARG A 493 3.47 -6.95 35.93
C ARG A 493 3.33 -8.38 36.40
N ALA A 494 3.30 -9.30 35.45
CA ALA A 494 3.04 -10.70 35.70
C ALA A 494 4.23 -11.55 35.28
N LEU A 495 4.71 -12.39 36.20
CA LEU A 495 5.66 -13.44 35.88
C LEU A 495 4.89 -14.69 35.43
N SER A 496 5.29 -15.26 34.30
CA SER A 496 4.71 -16.50 33.80
C SER A 496 4.99 -17.70 34.72
N SER A 497 4.28 -18.81 34.49
CA SER A 497 4.76 -20.13 34.92
C SER A 497 6.08 -20.49 34.22
N ALA A 498 6.77 -21.50 34.74
CA ALA A 498 7.97 -22.04 34.10
C ALA A 498 7.63 -22.72 32.77
N TYR A 499 8.53 -22.59 31.80
CA TYR A 499 8.57 -23.27 30.50
C TYR A 499 9.92 -23.96 30.32
N ASP A 500 9.99 -24.93 29.41
CA ASP A 500 11.27 -25.58 29.07
C ASP A 500 12.16 -24.64 28.24
N TYR A 501 11.54 -23.77 27.44
CA TYR A 501 12.24 -22.72 26.69
C TYR A 501 11.29 -21.58 26.29
N VAL A 502 11.83 -20.36 26.18
CA VAL A 502 11.11 -19.17 25.72
C VAL A 502 12.03 -18.37 24.79
N CYS A 503 11.54 -18.02 23.61
CA CYS A 503 12.25 -17.17 22.64
C CYS A 503 11.28 -16.30 21.82
N ALA A 504 11.82 -15.47 20.94
CA ALA A 504 11.03 -14.70 19.98
C ALA A 504 10.37 -15.62 18.93
N SER A 505 9.17 -15.26 18.47
CA SER A 505 8.42 -16.03 17.47
C SER A 505 8.92 -15.77 16.03
N VAL A 506 8.84 -16.80 15.18
CA VAL A 506 9.18 -16.74 13.74
C VAL A 506 8.05 -16.23 12.86
N ASN A 507 6.81 -16.24 13.35
CA ASN A 507 5.64 -15.88 12.54
C ASN A 507 5.22 -14.42 12.70
N HIS A 508 5.51 -13.83 13.85
CA HIS A 508 5.13 -12.47 14.18
C HIS A 508 6.22 -11.83 15.03
N TYR A 509 6.69 -10.66 14.59
CA TYR A 509 7.72 -9.85 15.26
C TYR A 509 7.31 -9.32 16.64
N GLN A 510 6.14 -9.70 17.16
CA GLN A 510 5.57 -9.24 18.43
C GLN A 510 5.21 -10.38 19.40
N ASP A 511 5.37 -11.64 19.00
CA ASP A 511 4.95 -12.77 19.83
C ASP A 511 6.15 -13.53 20.41
N LEU A 512 5.97 -14.14 21.58
CA LEU A 512 6.92 -15.13 22.11
C LEU A 512 6.48 -16.54 21.74
N MET A 513 7.46 -17.39 21.49
CA MET A 513 7.28 -18.82 21.33
C MET A 513 7.70 -19.53 22.62
N LEU A 514 6.80 -20.35 23.17
CA LEU A 514 7.01 -21.04 24.45
C LEU A 514 6.95 -22.55 24.23
N LEU A 515 7.96 -23.25 24.74
CA LEU A 515 8.09 -24.70 24.62
C LEU A 515 7.85 -25.35 25.97
N GLN A 516 6.93 -26.32 26.03
CA GLN A 516 6.69 -27.12 27.25
C GLN A 516 6.35 -28.56 26.89
N GLY A 517 7.25 -29.48 27.23
CA GLY A 517 7.21 -30.88 26.86
C GLY A 517 7.20 -31.03 25.34
N ASP A 518 6.14 -31.67 24.83
CA ASP A 518 5.91 -31.87 23.40
C ASP A 518 4.91 -30.85 22.82
N ARG A 519 4.61 -29.77 23.56
CA ARG A 519 3.65 -28.74 23.14
C ARG A 519 4.33 -27.42 22.87
N LEU A 520 3.86 -26.78 21.80
CA LEU A 520 4.22 -25.43 21.40
C LEU A 520 3.11 -24.46 21.78
N TYR A 521 3.49 -23.33 22.37
CA TYR A 521 2.59 -22.24 22.69
C TYR A 521 3.13 -20.96 22.09
N LYS A 522 2.23 -20.01 21.94
CA LYS A 522 2.55 -18.65 21.55
C LYS A 522 1.97 -17.69 22.57
N LYS A 523 2.74 -16.70 23.00
CA LYS A 523 2.25 -15.56 23.78
C LYS A 523 2.13 -14.37 22.84
N GLY A 524 0.90 -14.02 22.50
CA GLY A 524 0.59 -12.77 21.83
C GLY A 524 -0.09 -11.77 22.76
N TYR A 525 -0.68 -10.72 22.19
CA TYR A 525 -1.35 -9.67 22.95
C TYR A 525 -2.48 -10.22 23.85
N ASP A 526 -3.34 -11.08 23.28
CA ASP A 526 -4.52 -11.63 23.96
C ASP A 526 -4.21 -12.73 25.00
N GLY A 527 -2.94 -13.14 25.12
CA GLY A 527 -2.50 -14.13 26.10
C GLY A 527 -1.73 -15.30 25.49
N VAL A 528 -1.67 -16.40 26.23
CA VAL A 528 -0.98 -17.63 25.82
C VAL A 528 -1.97 -18.54 25.10
N GLU A 529 -1.67 -18.86 23.85
CA GLU A 529 -2.43 -19.80 23.03
C GLU A 529 -1.61 -21.08 22.76
N VAL A 530 -2.29 -22.23 22.73
CA VAL A 530 -1.69 -23.50 22.32
C VAL A 530 -1.67 -23.53 20.80
N ILE A 531 -0.49 -23.72 20.22
CA ILE A 531 -0.36 -23.95 18.77
C ILE A 531 -0.73 -25.41 18.51
N GLN A 532 -1.76 -25.62 17.68
CA GLN A 532 -2.15 -26.96 17.28
C GLN A 532 -1.09 -27.56 16.34
N GLU A 533 -0.92 -28.88 16.39
CA GLU A 533 0.11 -29.55 15.57
C GLU A 533 -0.09 -29.32 14.07
N GLU A 534 -1.33 -29.12 13.63
CA GLU A 534 -1.69 -28.75 12.26
C GLU A 534 -0.99 -27.47 11.80
N GLN A 535 -0.74 -26.54 12.71
CA GLN A 535 -0.09 -25.26 12.42
C GLN A 535 1.44 -25.35 12.46
N TYR A 536 2.04 -26.48 12.88
CA TYR A 536 3.50 -26.59 13.04
C TYR A 536 4.25 -26.39 11.72
N GLY A 537 3.64 -26.74 10.58
CA GLY A 537 4.22 -26.50 9.26
C GLY A 537 4.52 -25.02 9.00
N GLN A 538 3.70 -24.12 9.52
CA GLN A 538 3.86 -22.67 9.37
C GLN A 538 5.12 -22.16 10.09
N PHE A 539 5.44 -22.73 11.25
CA PHE A 539 6.65 -22.41 12.02
C PHE A 539 7.89 -23.05 11.40
N LEU A 540 7.78 -24.30 10.94
CA LEU A 540 8.89 -25.03 10.33
C LEU A 540 9.39 -24.39 9.03
N LYS A 541 8.49 -23.80 8.22
CA LYS A 541 8.87 -23.04 7.01
C LYS A 541 9.77 -21.83 7.27
N LYS A 542 9.78 -21.31 8.51
CA LYS A 542 10.51 -20.09 8.90
C LYS A 542 11.51 -20.33 10.02
N LEU A 543 11.79 -21.59 10.33
CA LEU A 543 12.64 -21.93 11.47
C LEU A 543 14.06 -21.37 11.31
N ASP A 544 14.53 -21.27 10.08
CA ASP A 544 15.82 -20.67 9.67
C ASP A 544 15.95 -19.18 9.96
N GLN A 545 14.86 -18.49 10.31
CA GLN A 545 14.88 -17.10 10.77
C GLN A 545 15.38 -16.95 12.22
N LEU A 546 15.36 -18.05 13.00
CA LEU A 546 15.99 -18.08 14.32
C LEU A 546 17.50 -18.21 14.19
N SER A 547 18.24 -17.77 15.20
CA SER A 547 19.70 -17.91 15.24
C SER A 547 20.20 -18.38 16.59
N GLY A 548 21.38 -19.00 16.61
CA GLY A 548 22.03 -19.45 17.85
C GLY A 548 21.20 -20.47 18.64
N GLU A 549 21.11 -20.27 19.96
CA GLU A 549 20.43 -21.19 20.89
C GLU A 549 18.95 -21.37 20.53
N ASP A 550 18.28 -20.30 20.07
CA ASP A 550 16.86 -20.33 19.70
C ASP A 550 16.61 -21.34 18.57
N PHE A 551 17.44 -21.29 17.52
CA PHE A 551 17.37 -22.21 16.39
C PHE A 551 17.61 -23.66 16.83
N ASP A 552 18.66 -23.88 17.63
CA ASP A 552 19.07 -25.22 18.07
C ASP A 552 18.03 -25.91 18.96
N VAL A 553 17.38 -25.15 19.86
CA VAL A 553 16.35 -25.68 20.74
C VAL A 553 15.07 -25.97 19.98
N CYS A 554 14.62 -25.03 19.14
CA CYS A 554 13.38 -25.20 18.37
C CYS A 554 13.52 -26.30 17.31
N SER A 555 14.68 -26.41 16.65
CA SER A 555 14.98 -27.52 15.74
C SER A 555 14.87 -28.86 16.44
N ARG A 556 15.48 -29.01 17.63
CA ARG A 556 15.37 -30.26 18.40
C ARG A 556 13.93 -30.56 18.83
N PHE A 557 13.14 -29.56 19.17
CA PHE A 557 11.72 -29.75 19.46
C PHE A 557 10.97 -30.34 18.26
N PHE A 558 11.09 -29.71 17.08
CA PHE A 558 10.41 -30.21 15.90
C PHE A 558 10.96 -31.55 15.41
N GLU A 559 12.25 -31.83 15.54
CA GLU A 559 12.80 -33.15 15.20
C GLU A 559 12.28 -34.27 16.11
N ARG A 560 12.11 -34.01 17.41
CA ARG A 560 11.43 -34.97 18.31
C ARG A 560 9.99 -35.18 17.90
N TRP A 561 9.27 -34.10 17.58
CA TRP A 561 7.89 -34.18 17.11
C TRP A 561 7.76 -35.00 15.82
N LYS A 562 8.61 -34.73 14.81
CA LYS A 562 8.67 -35.51 13.56
C LYS A 562 8.96 -36.99 13.83
N THR A 563 9.94 -37.28 14.69
CA THR A 563 10.30 -38.65 15.07
C THR A 563 9.13 -39.38 15.75
N ALA A 564 8.39 -38.69 16.62
CA ALA A 564 7.23 -39.25 17.32
C ALA A 564 6.04 -39.52 16.39
N LYS A 565 5.84 -38.66 15.37
CA LYS A 565 4.82 -38.85 14.33
C LYS A 565 5.18 -39.95 13.33
N GLY A 566 6.47 -40.16 13.10
CA GLY A 566 6.99 -41.16 12.18
C GLY A 566 6.91 -40.71 10.72
N ASP A 567 6.90 -41.69 9.81
CA ASP A 567 6.79 -41.42 8.38
C ASP A 567 5.48 -40.69 8.06
N ASN A 568 5.51 -39.73 7.15
CA ASN A 568 4.37 -38.89 6.76
C ASN A 568 3.88 -37.93 7.86
N PHE A 569 4.75 -37.48 8.78
CA PHE A 569 4.41 -36.42 9.74
C PHE A 569 3.81 -35.17 9.07
N GLU A 570 4.14 -34.91 7.79
CA GLU A 570 3.61 -33.76 7.05
C GLU A 570 2.09 -33.84 6.85
N SER A 571 1.51 -35.05 6.83
CA SER A 571 0.06 -35.23 6.77
C SER A 571 -0.69 -34.62 7.96
N SER A 572 0.02 -34.34 9.06
CA SER A 572 -0.53 -33.67 10.23
C SER A 572 -0.67 -32.16 10.04
N TYR A 573 -0.06 -31.54 9.02
CA TYR A 573 -0.17 -30.10 8.77
C TYR A 573 -1.53 -29.71 8.21
N ASP A 574 -1.93 -28.46 8.42
CA ASP A 574 -3.16 -27.92 7.83
C ASP A 574 -3.11 -27.89 6.29
N SER A 575 -4.26 -28.09 5.65
CA SER A 575 -4.38 -28.21 4.19
C SER A 575 -3.89 -26.96 3.44
N TYR A 576 -4.04 -25.77 4.01
CA TYR A 576 -3.54 -24.54 3.43
C TYR A 576 -2.01 -24.54 3.36
N THR A 577 -1.35 -24.85 4.48
CA THR A 577 0.10 -24.96 4.56
C THR A 577 0.62 -26.01 3.57
N LEU A 578 -0.03 -27.18 3.50
CA LEU A 578 0.32 -28.24 2.55
C LEU A 578 0.17 -27.83 1.10
N TYR A 579 -0.95 -27.20 0.72
CA TYR A 579 -1.17 -26.71 -0.64
C TYR A 579 -0.08 -25.72 -1.08
N HIS A 580 0.28 -24.77 -0.22
CA HIS A 580 1.32 -23.81 -0.54
C HIS A 580 2.71 -24.43 -0.59
N MET A 581 3.04 -25.36 0.30
CA MET A 581 4.28 -26.13 0.21
C MET A 581 4.35 -26.96 -1.08
N ALA A 582 3.22 -27.51 -1.53
CA ALA A 582 3.14 -28.25 -2.78
C ALA A 582 3.40 -27.36 -4.00
N LEU A 583 2.77 -26.18 -4.07
CA LEU A 583 3.02 -25.19 -5.12
C LEU A 583 4.49 -24.73 -5.15
N ASP A 584 5.08 -24.49 -3.98
CA ASP A 584 6.50 -24.10 -3.88
C ASP A 584 7.41 -25.20 -4.45
N CYS A 585 7.15 -26.47 -4.13
CA CYS A 585 7.90 -27.61 -4.69
C CYS A 585 7.68 -27.74 -6.20
N TYR A 586 6.44 -27.60 -6.67
CA TYR A 586 6.10 -27.71 -8.08
C TYR A 586 6.82 -26.66 -8.93
N ARG A 587 6.84 -25.40 -8.47
CA ARG A 587 7.58 -24.30 -9.14
C ARG A 587 9.09 -24.52 -9.17
N GLN A 588 9.63 -25.22 -8.18
CA GLN A 588 11.05 -25.59 -8.10
C GLN A 588 11.39 -26.83 -8.95
N GLY A 589 10.38 -27.47 -9.57
CA GLY A 589 10.55 -28.69 -10.37
C GLY A 589 10.56 -29.98 -9.56
N ASP A 590 10.34 -29.94 -8.24
CA ASP A 590 10.23 -31.13 -7.39
C ASP A 590 8.79 -31.67 -7.40
N VAL A 591 8.41 -32.27 -8.53
CA VAL A 591 7.04 -32.76 -8.77
C VAL A 591 6.66 -33.89 -7.81
N GLU A 592 7.57 -34.79 -7.45
CA GLU A 592 7.27 -35.91 -6.54
C GLU A 592 6.88 -35.41 -5.14
N LYS A 593 7.65 -34.44 -4.62
CA LYS A 593 7.35 -33.82 -3.33
C LYS A 593 6.09 -32.95 -3.39
N ALA A 594 5.87 -32.24 -4.49
CA ALA A 594 4.64 -31.50 -4.73
C ALA A 594 3.42 -32.41 -4.69
N MET A 595 3.44 -33.53 -5.43
CA MET A 595 2.36 -34.51 -5.45
C MET A 595 2.10 -35.11 -4.06
N ARG A 596 3.15 -35.39 -3.28
CA ARG A 596 3.02 -35.86 -1.89
C ARG A 596 2.26 -34.85 -1.03
N TYR A 597 2.62 -33.56 -1.09
CA TYR A 597 1.93 -32.52 -0.32
C TYR A 597 0.51 -32.22 -0.83
N PHE A 598 0.30 -32.19 -2.15
CA PHE A 598 -1.04 -32.08 -2.71
C PHE A 598 -1.91 -33.27 -2.28
N THR A 599 -1.37 -34.49 -2.21
CA THR A 599 -2.12 -35.68 -1.76
C THR A 599 -2.57 -35.51 -0.32
N PHE A 600 -1.67 -35.16 0.60
CA PHE A 600 -2.07 -34.91 1.99
C PHE A 600 -3.10 -33.77 2.13
N SER A 601 -2.95 -32.70 1.36
CA SER A 601 -3.90 -31.59 1.34
C SER A 601 -5.27 -32.02 0.77
N ALA A 602 -5.28 -32.81 -0.30
CA ALA A 602 -6.48 -33.35 -0.93
C ALA A 602 -7.21 -34.35 -0.02
N ASP A 603 -6.48 -35.21 0.71
CA ASP A 603 -7.05 -36.13 1.71
C ASP A 603 -7.78 -35.38 2.84
N GLN A 604 -7.35 -34.14 3.13
CA GLN A 604 -8.04 -33.21 4.04
C GLN A 604 -9.20 -32.44 3.40
N GLY A 605 -9.47 -32.69 2.11
CA GLY A 605 -10.62 -32.15 1.39
C GLY A 605 -10.34 -30.89 0.56
N ASN A 606 -9.08 -30.48 0.39
CA ASN A 606 -8.71 -29.30 -0.39
C ASN A 606 -8.90 -29.52 -1.90
N GLU A 607 -9.89 -28.83 -2.46
CA GLU A 607 -10.32 -28.97 -3.85
C GLU A 607 -9.30 -28.44 -4.87
N SER A 608 -8.52 -27.41 -4.52
CA SER A 608 -7.42 -26.92 -5.37
C SER A 608 -6.32 -27.96 -5.50
N SER A 609 -5.97 -28.66 -4.43
CA SER A 609 -4.96 -29.73 -4.45
C SER A 609 -5.43 -30.93 -5.26
N MET A 610 -6.72 -31.30 -5.13
CA MET A 610 -7.33 -32.30 -5.99
C MET A 610 -7.23 -31.91 -7.47
N HIS A 611 -7.56 -30.66 -7.81
CA HIS A 611 -7.43 -30.16 -9.18
C HIS A 611 -6.00 -30.19 -9.70
N GLU A 612 -5.01 -29.76 -8.90
CA GLU A 612 -3.60 -29.81 -9.30
C GLU A 612 -3.08 -31.24 -9.48
N LEU A 613 -3.51 -32.19 -8.63
CA LEU A 613 -3.24 -33.61 -8.86
C LEU A 613 -3.87 -34.10 -10.16
N GLY A 614 -5.11 -33.68 -10.44
CA GLY A 614 -5.78 -33.92 -11.72
C GLY A 614 -4.94 -33.43 -12.90
N ASN A 615 -4.45 -32.20 -12.85
CA ASN A 615 -3.58 -31.63 -13.88
C ASN A 615 -2.34 -32.50 -14.10
N ILE A 616 -1.62 -32.83 -13.03
CA ILE A 616 -0.38 -33.62 -13.10
C ILE A 616 -0.64 -35.01 -13.68
N PHE A 617 -1.70 -35.70 -13.24
CA PHE A 617 -2.01 -37.06 -13.70
C PHE A 617 -2.58 -37.11 -15.13
N THR A 618 -3.11 -36.00 -15.65
CA THR A 618 -3.73 -35.92 -16.99
C THR A 618 -2.91 -35.16 -18.02
N ASP A 619 -1.70 -34.72 -17.68
CA ASP A 619 -0.83 -33.99 -18.59
C ASP A 619 -0.27 -34.93 -19.68
N THR A 620 -0.98 -34.99 -20.81
CA THR A 620 -0.57 -35.77 -21.98
C THR A 620 0.48 -35.07 -22.83
N ASP A 621 0.73 -33.79 -22.59
CA ASP A 621 1.57 -32.93 -23.42
C ASP A 621 2.99 -32.79 -22.83
N SER A 622 3.18 -33.12 -21.54
CA SER A 622 4.48 -33.18 -20.88
C SER A 622 5.42 -34.18 -21.55
N GLU A 623 6.67 -33.75 -21.80
CA GLU A 623 7.76 -34.64 -22.21
C GLU A 623 8.11 -35.67 -21.12
N ASP A 624 7.81 -35.35 -19.85
CA ASP A 624 7.96 -36.22 -18.69
C ASP A 624 6.62 -36.88 -18.36
N ASN A 625 6.40 -38.09 -18.88
CA ASN A 625 5.16 -38.84 -18.72
C ASN A 625 5.16 -39.80 -17.51
N ARG A 626 6.16 -39.72 -16.62
CA ARG A 626 6.29 -40.66 -15.50
C ARG A 626 5.12 -40.62 -14.51
N PHE A 627 4.37 -39.53 -14.49
CA PHE A 627 3.22 -39.32 -13.61
C PHE A 627 1.88 -39.47 -14.33
N LEU A 628 1.85 -39.77 -15.62
CA LEU A 628 0.60 -39.92 -16.37
C LEU A 628 -0.20 -41.12 -15.83
N ASP A 629 -1.39 -40.84 -15.29
CA ASP A 629 -2.36 -41.84 -14.83
C ASP A 629 -3.77 -41.25 -14.97
N LEU A 630 -4.34 -41.40 -16.17
CA LEU A 630 -5.61 -40.76 -16.53
C LEU A 630 -6.76 -41.14 -15.59
N ASP A 631 -6.80 -42.40 -15.14
CA ASP A 631 -7.87 -42.87 -14.24
C ASP A 631 -7.79 -42.16 -12.89
N ARG A 632 -6.59 -41.98 -12.32
CA ARG A 632 -6.41 -41.22 -11.08
C ARG A 632 -6.70 -39.73 -11.27
N GLY A 633 -6.21 -39.14 -12.36
CA GLY A 633 -6.44 -37.73 -12.64
C GLY A 633 -7.93 -37.40 -12.77
N ILE A 634 -8.68 -38.26 -13.47
CA ILE A 634 -10.14 -38.18 -13.57
C ILE A 634 -10.79 -38.28 -12.18
N GLN A 635 -10.39 -39.24 -11.35
CA GLN A 635 -10.95 -39.39 -10.01
C GLN A 635 -10.75 -38.13 -9.15
N TYR A 636 -9.60 -37.48 -9.24
CA TYR A 636 -9.36 -36.22 -8.52
C TYR A 636 -10.21 -35.06 -9.05
N TYR A 637 -10.36 -34.93 -10.37
CA TYR A 637 -11.29 -33.95 -10.93
C TYR A 637 -12.74 -34.22 -10.51
N GLU A 638 -13.19 -35.47 -10.53
CA GLU A 638 -14.55 -35.84 -10.07
C GLU A 638 -14.75 -35.51 -8.59
N GLN A 639 -13.76 -35.76 -7.72
CA GLN A 639 -13.81 -35.40 -6.30
C GLN A 639 -13.88 -33.88 -6.09
N ALA A 640 -13.06 -33.10 -6.79
CA ALA A 640 -13.10 -31.64 -6.74
C ALA A 640 -14.44 -31.10 -7.29
N ALA A 641 -14.95 -31.69 -8.37
CA ALA A 641 -16.23 -31.33 -8.98
C ALA A 641 -17.43 -31.61 -8.06
N GLN A 642 -17.41 -32.71 -7.30
CA GLN A 642 -18.41 -33.02 -6.27
C GLN A 642 -18.44 -31.99 -5.14
N LYS A 643 -17.33 -31.30 -4.89
CA LYS A 643 -17.22 -30.17 -3.96
C LYS A 643 -17.56 -28.82 -4.61
N GLU A 644 -18.17 -28.84 -5.79
CA GLU A 644 -18.53 -27.65 -6.56
C GLU A 644 -17.33 -26.77 -6.96
N TYR A 645 -16.14 -27.37 -7.10
CA TYR A 645 -14.96 -26.63 -7.57
C TYR A 645 -15.05 -26.37 -9.08
N ALA A 646 -15.25 -25.10 -9.45
CA ALA A 646 -15.54 -24.69 -10.82
C ALA A 646 -14.45 -25.08 -11.85
N PRO A 647 -13.14 -24.97 -11.56
CA PRO A 647 -12.09 -25.41 -12.49
C PRO A 647 -12.13 -26.91 -12.82
N ALA A 648 -12.51 -27.76 -11.88
CA ALA A 648 -12.61 -29.19 -12.13
C ALA A 648 -13.70 -29.54 -13.16
N TRP A 649 -14.83 -28.82 -13.14
CA TRP A 649 -15.87 -28.97 -14.17
C TRP A 649 -15.38 -28.56 -15.57
N ASN A 650 -14.55 -27.51 -15.66
CA ASN A 650 -13.90 -27.14 -16.91
C ASN A 650 -12.93 -28.25 -17.40
N ALA A 651 -12.11 -28.81 -16.51
CA ALA A 651 -11.22 -29.91 -16.85
C ALA A 651 -11.99 -31.14 -17.35
N ILE A 652 -13.05 -31.56 -16.65
CA ILE A 652 -13.93 -32.66 -17.08
C ILE A 652 -14.53 -32.38 -18.46
N GLY A 653 -14.98 -31.14 -18.71
CA GLY A 653 -15.50 -30.73 -20.02
C GLY A 653 -14.47 -30.90 -21.13
N TYR A 654 -13.21 -30.56 -20.86
CA TYR A 654 -12.09 -30.74 -21.79
C TYR A 654 -11.80 -32.21 -22.07
N LEU A 655 -11.77 -33.05 -21.03
CA LEU A 655 -11.56 -34.49 -21.19
C LEU A 655 -12.62 -35.14 -22.10
N PHE A 656 -13.90 -34.79 -21.94
CA PHE A 656 -14.98 -35.26 -22.83
C PHE A 656 -14.90 -34.68 -24.26
N GLN A 657 -14.47 -33.43 -24.42
CA GLN A 657 -14.37 -32.79 -25.74
C GLN A 657 -13.33 -33.47 -26.64
N TYR A 658 -12.19 -33.82 -26.05
CA TYR A 658 -11.05 -34.38 -26.78
C TYR A 658 -10.93 -35.91 -26.65
N GLY A 659 -11.71 -36.54 -25.77
CA GLY A 659 -11.67 -37.98 -25.57
C GLY A 659 -10.41 -38.44 -24.82
N ILE A 660 -9.98 -37.66 -23.82
CA ILE A 660 -8.81 -37.95 -22.98
C ILE A 660 -9.31 -38.71 -21.75
N GLY A 661 -8.98 -40.00 -21.65
CA GLY A 661 -9.46 -40.91 -20.59
C GLY A 661 -10.94 -41.30 -20.70
N TYR A 662 -11.82 -40.39 -21.12
CA TYR A 662 -13.18 -40.70 -21.53
C TYR A 662 -13.32 -40.91 -23.04
N ASN A 663 -14.40 -41.58 -23.47
CA ASN A 663 -14.82 -41.50 -24.86
C ASN A 663 -15.30 -40.08 -25.18
N LYS A 664 -14.93 -39.57 -26.36
CA LYS A 664 -15.36 -38.25 -26.83
C LYS A 664 -16.89 -38.12 -26.83
N ASP A 665 -17.41 -37.14 -26.11
CA ASP A 665 -18.85 -36.88 -25.95
C ASP A 665 -19.09 -35.37 -25.80
N LEU A 666 -19.47 -34.72 -26.90
CA LEU A 666 -19.67 -33.26 -26.93
C LEU A 666 -20.85 -32.80 -26.06
N LYS A 667 -21.85 -33.67 -25.82
CA LYS A 667 -22.96 -33.33 -24.93
C LYS A 667 -22.49 -33.24 -23.49
N LYS A 668 -21.78 -34.27 -23.01
CA LYS A 668 -21.24 -34.26 -21.64
C LYS A 668 -20.21 -33.17 -21.44
N SER A 669 -19.41 -32.89 -22.47
CA SER A 669 -18.49 -31.74 -22.47
C SER A 669 -19.25 -30.42 -22.28
N PHE A 670 -20.29 -30.18 -23.09
CA PHE A 670 -21.12 -28.99 -22.99
C PHE A 670 -21.80 -28.88 -21.61
N ASP A 671 -22.37 -29.96 -21.10
CA ASP A 671 -23.01 -30.00 -19.77
C ASP A 671 -22.00 -29.69 -18.64
N ALA A 672 -20.78 -30.21 -18.74
CA ALA A 672 -19.72 -29.94 -17.77
C ALA A 672 -19.24 -28.47 -17.82
N TYR A 673 -19.05 -27.89 -19.01
CA TYR A 673 -18.73 -26.48 -19.14
C TYR A 673 -19.87 -25.57 -18.67
N MET A 674 -21.13 -25.92 -18.92
CA MET A 674 -22.29 -25.22 -18.35
C MET A 674 -22.21 -25.21 -16.82
N LYS A 675 -21.96 -26.36 -16.20
CA LYS A 675 -21.83 -26.43 -14.73
C LYS A 675 -20.64 -25.63 -14.20
N GLY A 676 -19.48 -25.68 -14.88
CA GLY A 676 -18.31 -24.86 -14.52
C GLY A 676 -18.59 -23.36 -14.64
N ALA A 677 -19.31 -22.94 -15.68
CA ALA A 677 -19.72 -21.55 -15.90
C ALA A 677 -20.73 -21.06 -14.85
N GLU A 678 -21.70 -21.89 -14.45
CA GLU A 678 -22.63 -21.61 -13.36
C GLU A 678 -21.90 -21.37 -12.03
N LEU A 679 -20.83 -22.15 -11.78
CA LEU A 679 -19.95 -22.01 -10.64
C LEU A 679 -18.92 -20.88 -10.80
N GLY A 680 -18.97 -20.13 -11.90
CA GLY A 680 -18.19 -18.91 -12.12
C GLY A 680 -16.84 -19.09 -12.80
N ASN A 681 -16.56 -20.24 -13.42
CA ASN A 681 -15.30 -20.48 -14.15
C ASN A 681 -15.27 -19.74 -15.50
N GLY A 682 -14.27 -18.86 -15.69
CA GLY A 682 -14.09 -18.08 -16.92
C GLY A 682 -13.70 -18.91 -18.15
N TYR A 683 -12.90 -19.96 -17.98
CA TYR A 683 -12.49 -20.82 -19.10
C TYR A 683 -13.66 -21.67 -19.60
N ALA A 684 -14.53 -22.13 -18.71
CA ALA A 684 -15.77 -22.81 -19.06
C ALA A 684 -16.71 -21.89 -19.85
N LEU A 685 -16.83 -20.61 -19.45
CA LEU A 685 -17.57 -19.60 -20.22
C LEU A 685 -16.97 -19.39 -21.62
N SER A 686 -15.64 -19.34 -21.76
CA SER A 686 -14.96 -19.27 -23.06
C SER A 686 -15.25 -20.50 -23.93
N ASN A 687 -15.18 -21.70 -23.37
CA ASN A 687 -15.47 -22.94 -24.07
C ASN A 687 -16.94 -23.03 -24.53
N LEU A 688 -17.89 -22.51 -23.74
CA LEU A 688 -19.28 -22.35 -24.18
C LEU A 688 -19.42 -21.32 -25.31
N GLY A 689 -18.69 -20.21 -25.24
CA GLY A 689 -18.58 -19.24 -26.33
C GLY A 689 -18.15 -19.91 -27.63
N TYR A 690 -17.17 -20.80 -27.56
CA TYR A 690 -16.69 -21.58 -28.71
C TYR A 690 -17.75 -22.52 -29.28
N PHE A 691 -18.51 -23.23 -28.43
CA PHE A 691 -19.60 -24.10 -28.91
C PHE A 691 -20.65 -23.33 -29.71
N TYR A 692 -21.03 -22.13 -29.25
CA TYR A 692 -21.99 -21.28 -29.95
C TYR A 692 -21.41 -20.58 -31.18
N SER A 693 -20.12 -20.20 -31.19
CA SER A 693 -19.52 -19.55 -32.36
C SER A 693 -19.16 -20.53 -33.48
N SER A 694 -18.91 -21.80 -33.15
CA SER A 694 -18.49 -22.82 -34.12
C SER A 694 -19.65 -23.67 -34.65
N GLY A 695 -20.79 -23.71 -33.95
CA GLY A 695 -21.91 -24.57 -34.30
C GLY A 695 -21.61 -26.07 -34.20
N THR A 696 -20.55 -26.47 -33.47
CA THR A 696 -20.01 -27.84 -33.45
C THR A 696 -20.90 -28.86 -32.74
N TYR A 697 -21.75 -28.41 -31.83
CA TYR A 697 -22.70 -29.26 -31.10
C TYR A 697 -24.09 -28.62 -30.97
N VAL A 698 -24.12 -27.33 -30.66
CA VAL A 698 -25.32 -26.49 -30.66
C VAL A 698 -25.42 -25.73 -31.98
N GLU A 699 -26.62 -25.22 -32.31
CA GLU A 699 -26.78 -24.31 -33.45
C GLU A 699 -25.91 -23.06 -33.27
N GLU A 700 -25.29 -22.59 -34.36
CA GLU A 700 -24.45 -21.40 -34.33
C GLU A 700 -25.29 -20.17 -33.91
N ASP A 701 -24.80 -19.46 -32.89
CA ASP A 701 -25.42 -18.26 -32.35
C ASP A 701 -24.32 -17.29 -31.91
N LEU A 702 -23.95 -16.37 -32.81
CA LEU A 702 -22.86 -15.43 -32.60
C LEU A 702 -23.15 -14.42 -31.48
N GLU A 703 -24.40 -14.04 -31.26
CA GLU A 703 -24.77 -13.12 -30.17
C GLU A 703 -24.64 -13.80 -28.81
N LYS A 704 -25.05 -15.07 -28.74
CA LYS A 704 -24.88 -15.88 -27.53
C LYS A 704 -23.42 -16.22 -27.27
N ALA A 705 -22.65 -16.54 -28.31
CA ALA A 705 -21.20 -16.72 -28.21
C ALA A 705 -20.51 -15.47 -27.67
N LEU A 706 -20.86 -14.29 -28.22
CA LEU A 706 -20.36 -13.01 -27.77
C LEU A 706 -20.67 -12.76 -26.29
N THR A 707 -21.90 -13.07 -25.87
CA THR A 707 -22.31 -12.95 -24.47
C THR A 707 -21.45 -13.83 -23.55
N TYR A 708 -21.18 -15.07 -23.94
CA TYR A 708 -20.33 -15.97 -23.16
C TYR A 708 -18.88 -15.51 -23.10
N TYR A 709 -18.30 -15.09 -24.23
CA TYR A 709 -16.94 -14.56 -24.27
C TYR A 709 -16.79 -13.27 -23.45
N GLN A 710 -17.77 -12.35 -23.50
CA GLN A 710 -17.76 -11.14 -22.67
C GLN A 710 -17.88 -11.48 -21.18
N LYS A 711 -18.72 -12.45 -20.81
CA LYS A 711 -18.77 -12.96 -19.42
C LYS A 711 -17.44 -13.60 -19.00
N ALA A 712 -16.75 -14.28 -19.90
CA ALA A 712 -15.42 -14.82 -19.65
C ALA A 712 -14.38 -13.69 -19.46
N GLU A 713 -14.48 -12.57 -20.18
CA GLU A 713 -13.62 -11.39 -19.95
C GLU A 713 -13.84 -10.78 -18.56
N LEU A 714 -15.08 -10.75 -18.05
CA LEU A 714 -15.38 -10.36 -16.66
C LEU A 714 -14.77 -11.32 -15.61
N LYS A 715 -14.30 -12.49 -16.06
CA LYS A 715 -13.59 -13.52 -15.30
C LYS A 715 -12.12 -13.64 -15.71
N LEU A 716 -11.58 -12.60 -16.35
CA LEU A 716 -10.17 -12.48 -16.76
C LEU A 716 -9.72 -13.44 -17.86
N VAL A 717 -10.65 -14.15 -18.49
CA VAL A 717 -10.31 -15.04 -19.60
C VAL A 717 -10.49 -14.27 -20.89
N GLU A 718 -9.36 -13.83 -21.46
CA GLU A 718 -9.34 -13.02 -22.67
C GLU A 718 -9.77 -13.85 -23.90
N ASN A 719 -10.74 -13.33 -24.64
CA ASN A 719 -11.26 -13.94 -25.87
C ASN A 719 -11.27 -12.94 -27.03
N ASN A 720 -10.31 -12.01 -27.01
CA ASN A 720 -10.27 -10.82 -27.85
C ASN A 720 -10.35 -11.13 -29.36
N SER A 721 -9.62 -12.15 -29.84
CA SER A 721 -9.64 -12.58 -31.25
C SER A 721 -11.00 -13.17 -31.67
N ASN A 722 -11.59 -14.02 -30.81
CA ASN A 722 -12.90 -14.61 -31.04
C ASN A 722 -14.00 -13.54 -31.08
N ILE A 723 -13.96 -12.58 -30.15
CA ILE A 723 -14.89 -11.45 -30.10
C ILE A 723 -14.73 -10.55 -31.35
N ALA A 724 -13.50 -10.28 -31.78
CA ALA A 724 -13.24 -9.54 -33.00
C ALA A 724 -13.81 -10.27 -34.24
N ALA A 725 -13.62 -11.59 -34.34
CA ALA A 725 -14.21 -12.39 -35.40
C ALA A 725 -15.73 -12.27 -35.42
N ILE A 726 -16.38 -12.32 -34.26
CA ILE A 726 -17.84 -12.17 -34.15
C ILE A 726 -18.28 -10.78 -34.58
N TYR A 727 -17.67 -9.70 -34.10
CA TYR A 727 -18.05 -8.34 -34.50
C TYR A 727 -17.84 -8.08 -36.00
N TYR A 728 -16.80 -8.67 -36.60
CA TYR A 728 -16.63 -8.62 -38.04
C TYR A 728 -17.79 -9.33 -38.78
N SER A 729 -18.16 -10.55 -38.34
CA SER A 729 -19.26 -11.31 -38.92
C SER A 729 -20.64 -10.66 -38.75
N LEU A 730 -20.85 -9.94 -37.64
CA LEU A 730 -22.06 -9.15 -37.36
C LEU A 730 -22.07 -7.77 -38.04
N GLU A 731 -21.02 -7.43 -38.80
CA GLU A 731 -20.82 -6.13 -39.45
C GLU A 731 -20.79 -4.93 -38.47
N ASP A 732 -20.54 -5.17 -37.17
CA ASP A 732 -20.37 -4.13 -36.14
C ASP A 732 -18.90 -3.67 -36.09
N TYR A 733 -18.52 -2.90 -37.10
CA TYR A 733 -17.13 -2.48 -37.27
C TYR A 733 -16.67 -1.45 -36.22
N ASP A 734 -17.58 -0.72 -35.57
CA ASP A 734 -17.22 0.21 -34.51
C ASP A 734 -16.71 -0.53 -33.27
N ARG A 735 -17.42 -1.59 -32.85
CA ARG A 735 -16.96 -2.44 -31.75
C ARG A 735 -15.76 -3.29 -32.15
N LEU A 736 -15.72 -3.80 -33.37
CA LEU A 736 -14.53 -4.48 -33.91
C LEU A 736 -13.26 -3.64 -33.71
N LEU A 737 -13.29 -2.36 -34.10
CA LEU A 737 -12.13 -1.46 -33.98
C LEU A 737 -11.66 -1.25 -32.53
N VAL A 738 -12.54 -1.39 -31.53
CA VAL A 738 -12.14 -1.35 -30.11
C VAL A 738 -11.21 -2.52 -29.81
N TYR A 739 -11.59 -3.73 -30.23
CA TYR A 739 -10.79 -4.94 -30.02
C TYR A 739 -9.51 -4.91 -30.86
N LEU A 740 -9.57 -4.49 -32.12
CA LEU A 740 -8.36 -4.35 -32.96
C LEU A 740 -7.33 -3.38 -32.39
N LYS A 741 -7.75 -2.33 -31.65
CA LYS A 741 -6.85 -1.38 -30.98
C LYS A 741 -6.23 -1.93 -29.69
N ARG A 742 -6.88 -2.92 -29.06
CA ARG A 742 -6.38 -3.60 -27.86
C ARG A 742 -5.28 -4.60 -28.21
N ASP A 743 -5.33 -5.20 -29.40
CA ASP A 743 -4.29 -6.08 -29.91
C ASP A 743 -2.97 -5.32 -30.20
N LYS A 744 -2.10 -5.24 -29.20
CA LYS A 744 -0.80 -4.54 -29.30
C LYS A 744 0.23 -5.32 -30.10
N GLU A 745 0.09 -6.63 -30.12
CA GLU A 745 1.00 -7.53 -30.81
C GLU A 745 0.63 -7.67 -32.29
N ASN A 746 -0.57 -7.22 -32.66
CA ASN A 746 -1.14 -7.39 -34.00
C ASN A 746 -1.30 -8.86 -34.39
N SER A 747 -1.57 -9.72 -33.40
CA SER A 747 -1.73 -11.16 -33.57
C SER A 747 -2.95 -11.52 -34.42
N TYR A 748 -4.00 -10.67 -34.40
CA TYR A 748 -5.19 -10.84 -35.24
C TYR A 748 -5.70 -9.53 -35.86
N SER A 749 -5.22 -8.36 -35.44
CA SER A 749 -5.78 -7.09 -35.90
C SER A 749 -5.49 -6.79 -37.38
N ASN A 750 -4.33 -7.21 -37.89
CA ASN A 750 -3.91 -6.96 -39.27
C ASN A 750 -4.86 -7.58 -40.30
N ILE A 751 -5.35 -8.82 -40.07
CA ILE A 751 -6.27 -9.47 -41.01
C ILE A 751 -7.55 -8.65 -41.16
N TYR A 752 -8.12 -8.15 -40.06
CA TYR A 752 -9.34 -7.34 -40.09
C TYR A 752 -9.12 -5.95 -40.67
N TYR A 753 -7.99 -5.27 -40.37
CA TYR A 753 -7.67 -4.02 -41.03
C TYR A 753 -7.52 -4.18 -42.56
N GLY A 754 -6.90 -5.28 -43.00
CA GLY A 754 -6.79 -5.63 -44.42
C GLY A 754 -8.17 -5.76 -45.06
N LEU A 755 -9.07 -6.54 -44.47
CA LEU A 755 -10.44 -6.74 -44.95
C LEU A 755 -11.25 -5.44 -45.01
N LEU A 756 -11.16 -4.59 -43.97
CA LEU A 756 -11.90 -3.32 -43.91
C LEU A 756 -11.49 -2.35 -45.03
N TYR A 757 -10.20 -2.24 -45.34
CA TYR A 757 -9.69 -1.40 -46.43
C TYR A 757 -9.90 -2.03 -47.81
N ASP A 758 -9.84 -3.35 -47.93
CA ASP A 758 -10.02 -4.08 -49.19
C ASP A 758 -11.44 -3.93 -49.75
N GLN A 759 -12.43 -4.07 -48.86
CA GLN A 759 -13.85 -4.06 -49.21
C GLN A 759 -14.48 -2.67 -49.11
N GLY A 760 -13.79 -1.70 -48.49
CA GLY A 760 -14.32 -0.35 -48.32
C GLY A 760 -15.47 -0.28 -47.30
N LEU A 761 -15.37 -1.07 -46.23
CA LEU A 761 -16.42 -1.24 -45.21
C LEU A 761 -16.46 -0.02 -44.26
N LYS A 762 -15.69 -0.07 -43.16
CA LYS A 762 -15.57 1.04 -42.20
C LYS A 762 -14.69 2.17 -42.72
N PHE A 763 -13.76 1.84 -43.61
CA PHE A 763 -12.85 2.79 -44.23
C PHE A 763 -13.15 2.90 -45.71
N LYS A 764 -12.80 4.02 -46.33
CA LYS A 764 -12.79 4.11 -47.79
C LYS A 764 -11.85 3.05 -48.34
N LYS A 765 -12.28 2.36 -49.41
CA LYS A 765 -11.46 1.37 -50.08
C LYS A 765 -10.08 1.93 -50.42
N ASP A 766 -9.03 1.21 -50.00
CA ASP A 766 -7.63 1.61 -50.17
C ASP A 766 -6.77 0.34 -50.36
N SER A 767 -6.54 -0.01 -51.64
CA SER A 767 -5.79 -1.21 -52.01
C SER A 767 -4.36 -1.22 -51.43
N LYS A 768 -3.71 -0.05 -51.31
CA LYS A 768 -2.34 0.03 -50.78
C LYS A 768 -2.31 -0.36 -49.31
N LYS A 769 -3.25 0.15 -48.52
CA LYS A 769 -3.38 -0.21 -47.11
C LYS A 769 -3.85 -1.65 -46.92
N ALA A 770 -4.80 -2.11 -47.74
CA ALA A 770 -5.26 -3.50 -47.71
C ALA A 770 -4.10 -4.48 -47.91
N ILE A 771 -3.30 -4.28 -48.95
CA ILE A 771 -2.09 -5.06 -49.24
C ILE A 771 -1.13 -5.00 -48.03
N HIS A 772 -0.82 -3.81 -47.52
CA HIS A 772 0.06 -3.66 -46.36
C HIS A 772 -0.38 -4.50 -45.16
N TYR A 773 -1.67 -4.45 -44.82
CA TYR A 773 -2.19 -5.19 -43.68
C TYR A 773 -2.28 -6.70 -43.94
N PHE A 774 -2.60 -7.14 -45.16
CA PHE A 774 -2.58 -8.56 -45.49
C PHE A 774 -1.18 -9.17 -45.44
N GLU A 775 -0.15 -8.46 -45.94
CA GLU A 775 1.24 -8.92 -45.82
C GLU A 775 1.62 -9.07 -44.34
N ARG A 776 1.31 -8.05 -43.52
CA ARG A 776 1.59 -8.08 -42.08
C ARG A 776 0.77 -9.11 -41.30
N ALA A 777 -0.43 -9.46 -41.76
CA ALA A 777 -1.20 -10.53 -41.13
C ALA A 777 -0.49 -11.88 -41.30
N ASN A 778 0.09 -12.11 -42.48
CA ASN A 778 0.83 -13.34 -42.78
C ASN A 778 2.25 -13.38 -42.19
N ASP A 779 2.78 -12.26 -41.69
CA ASP A 779 4.00 -12.25 -40.86
C ASP A 779 3.76 -12.91 -39.49
N TYR A 780 2.52 -12.90 -38.99
CA TYR A 780 2.15 -13.40 -37.66
C TYR A 780 1.43 -14.75 -37.69
N GLY A 781 0.70 -15.07 -38.75
CA GLY A 781 -0.04 -16.32 -38.88
C GLY A 781 -0.24 -16.74 -40.34
N VAL A 782 -1.00 -17.80 -40.57
CA VAL A 782 -1.30 -18.28 -41.94
C VAL A 782 -2.77 -17.98 -42.24
N TYR A 783 -3.03 -16.93 -43.01
CA TYR A 783 -4.38 -16.53 -43.39
C TYR A 783 -4.63 -16.81 -44.88
N GLU A 784 -5.43 -17.83 -45.17
CA GLU A 784 -5.81 -18.21 -46.54
C GLU A 784 -6.47 -17.04 -47.30
N SER A 785 -7.42 -16.36 -46.66
CA SER A 785 -8.13 -15.22 -47.25
C SER A 785 -7.21 -14.05 -47.57
N ALA A 786 -6.29 -13.69 -46.69
CA ALA A 786 -5.28 -12.65 -46.96
C ALA A 786 -4.38 -13.03 -48.14
N THR A 787 -3.92 -14.29 -48.16
CA THR A 787 -3.03 -14.81 -49.20
C THR A 787 -3.72 -14.81 -50.56
N ALA A 788 -4.98 -15.24 -50.63
CA ALA A 788 -5.79 -15.18 -51.85
C ALA A 788 -5.97 -13.74 -52.36
N ARG A 789 -6.25 -12.78 -51.46
CA ARG A 789 -6.38 -11.36 -51.84
C ARG A 789 -5.04 -10.79 -52.32
N LEU A 790 -3.92 -11.13 -51.69
CA LEU A 790 -2.58 -10.71 -52.14
C LEU A 790 -2.24 -11.25 -53.54
N LEU A 791 -2.56 -12.51 -53.82
CA LEU A 791 -2.40 -13.10 -55.15
C LEU A 791 -3.24 -12.37 -56.20
N ASP A 792 -4.51 -12.08 -55.91
CA ASP A 792 -5.38 -11.30 -56.78
C ASP A 792 -4.83 -9.89 -57.04
N TYR A 793 -4.40 -9.18 -55.99
CA TYR A 793 -3.79 -7.85 -56.12
C TYR A 793 -2.55 -7.87 -57.02
N TYR A 794 -1.63 -8.80 -56.77
CA TYR A 794 -0.37 -8.85 -57.52
C TYR A 794 -0.53 -9.40 -58.94
N LYS A 795 -1.60 -10.16 -59.22
CA LYS A 795 -1.92 -10.66 -60.56
C LYS A 795 -2.72 -9.65 -61.39
N ASN A 796 -3.81 -9.14 -60.84
CA ASN A 796 -4.90 -8.53 -61.59
C ASN A 796 -5.02 -7.01 -61.38
N ASP A 797 -4.56 -6.43 -60.27
CA ASP A 797 -4.73 -5.00 -60.01
C ASP A 797 -3.78 -4.16 -60.88
N PRO A 798 -4.26 -3.26 -61.77
CA PRO A 798 -3.42 -2.52 -62.70
C PRO A 798 -2.34 -1.65 -62.04
N THR A 799 -2.54 -1.25 -60.79
CA THR A 799 -1.62 -0.37 -60.05
C THR A 799 -0.60 -1.17 -59.25
N PHE A 800 -1.02 -2.31 -58.69
CA PHE A 800 -0.19 -3.11 -57.78
C PHE A 800 0.34 -4.40 -58.41
N ARG A 801 0.00 -4.71 -59.66
CA ARG A 801 0.48 -5.89 -60.39
C ARG A 801 2.00 -6.03 -60.27
N ASN A 802 2.46 -7.17 -59.74
CA ASN A 802 3.87 -7.43 -59.49
C ASN A 802 4.16 -8.94 -59.54
N GLN A 803 4.93 -9.37 -60.54
CA GLN A 803 5.21 -10.78 -60.77
C GLN A 803 6.06 -11.42 -59.67
N GLU A 804 7.05 -10.70 -59.12
CA GLU A 804 7.94 -11.23 -58.08
C GLU A 804 7.15 -11.48 -56.78
N LYS A 805 6.33 -10.51 -56.37
CA LYS A 805 5.47 -10.67 -55.19
C LYS A 805 4.39 -11.73 -55.38
N PHE A 806 3.82 -11.85 -56.57
CA PHE A 806 2.89 -12.94 -56.89
C PHE A 806 3.54 -14.32 -56.72
N VAL A 807 4.76 -14.50 -57.27
CA VAL A 807 5.50 -15.77 -57.12
C VAL A 807 5.83 -16.06 -55.66
N HIS A 808 6.22 -15.04 -54.88
CA HIS A 808 6.48 -15.17 -53.45
C HIS A 808 5.25 -15.70 -52.69
N TRP A 809 4.09 -15.04 -52.83
CA TRP A 809 2.87 -15.43 -52.13
C TRP A 809 2.28 -16.76 -52.64
N LEU A 810 2.50 -17.11 -53.90
CA LEU A 810 2.14 -18.43 -54.44
C LEU A 810 3.01 -19.53 -53.83
N GLY A 811 4.29 -19.24 -53.58
CA GLY A 811 5.20 -20.10 -52.83
C GLY A 811 4.71 -20.30 -51.40
N PHE A 812 4.39 -19.20 -50.70
CA PHE A 812 3.82 -19.23 -49.35
C PHE A 812 2.55 -20.08 -49.27
N ALA A 813 1.63 -19.93 -50.23
CA ALA A 813 0.40 -20.72 -50.28
C ALA A 813 0.67 -22.22 -50.44
N LYS A 814 1.64 -22.60 -51.27
CA LYS A 814 2.02 -24.01 -51.48
C LYS A 814 2.72 -24.60 -50.26
N THR A 815 3.63 -23.86 -49.63
CA THR A 815 4.34 -24.30 -48.42
C THR A 815 3.39 -24.54 -47.25
N ASN A 816 2.31 -23.77 -47.17
CA ASN A 816 1.31 -23.90 -46.10
C ASN A 816 0.04 -24.67 -46.53
N GLU A 817 0.05 -25.32 -47.69
CA GLU A 817 -1.06 -26.15 -48.21
C GLU A 817 -2.43 -25.43 -48.26
N LEU A 818 -2.44 -24.14 -48.60
CA LEU A 818 -3.66 -23.32 -48.64
C LEU A 818 -4.54 -23.65 -49.85
N ASP A 819 -5.87 -23.65 -49.66
CA ASP A 819 -6.85 -23.89 -50.73
C ASP A 819 -7.14 -22.57 -51.49
N ILE A 820 -6.42 -22.35 -52.59
CA ILE A 820 -6.52 -21.13 -53.40
C ILE A 820 -7.19 -21.45 -54.74
N ASP A 821 -8.10 -20.56 -55.17
CA ASP A 821 -8.79 -20.66 -56.47
C ASP A 821 -7.80 -20.87 -57.63
N GLN A 822 -8.10 -21.84 -58.50
CA GLN A 822 -7.25 -22.24 -59.62
C GLN A 822 -6.91 -21.08 -60.55
N ASP A 823 -7.83 -20.11 -60.70
CA ASP A 823 -7.62 -18.93 -61.54
C ASP A 823 -6.52 -18.00 -60.98
N LEU A 824 -6.15 -18.11 -59.71
CA LEU A 824 -5.08 -17.35 -59.06
C LEU A 824 -3.74 -18.11 -58.96
N LEU A 825 -3.66 -19.35 -59.48
CA LEU A 825 -2.45 -20.19 -59.38
C LEU A 825 -1.45 -20.01 -60.53
N GLN A 826 -1.81 -19.23 -61.57
CA GLN A 826 -0.97 -19.02 -62.75
C GLN A 826 -0.82 -17.52 -63.09
N TRP A 827 0.37 -17.14 -63.58
CA TRP A 827 0.65 -15.80 -64.07
C TRP A 827 0.39 -15.71 -65.58
N ASP A 828 -0.62 -14.95 -65.99
CA ASP A 828 -0.95 -14.78 -67.40
C ASP A 828 -0.08 -13.69 -68.05
N SER A 829 0.68 -14.06 -69.09
CA SER A 829 1.73 -13.22 -69.67
C SER A 829 1.26 -12.11 -70.63
N GLN A 830 -0.05 -11.84 -70.77
CA GLN A 830 -0.58 -10.72 -71.58
C GLN A 830 -2.00 -10.29 -71.16
N SER A 831 -2.23 -8.99 -70.99
CA SER A 831 -3.50 -8.32 -71.37
C SER A 831 -3.36 -6.79 -71.44
N ASP A 832 -3.03 -6.30 -72.64
CA ASP A 832 -3.75 -5.14 -73.20
C ASP A 832 -5.16 -5.66 -73.53
N ASP A 833 -6.19 -5.24 -72.79
CA ASP A 833 -7.45 -4.78 -73.36
C ASP A 833 -8.43 -4.29 -72.29
N SER A 834 -9.02 -3.14 -72.59
CA SER A 834 -10.13 -2.51 -71.89
C SER A 834 -11.40 -3.37 -71.91
N ASN A 835 -12.16 -3.34 -70.80
CA ASN A 835 -13.50 -3.90 -70.55
C ASN A 835 -13.60 -5.32 -69.96
N ALA A 836 -13.68 -5.41 -68.63
CA ALA A 836 -14.55 -6.38 -67.94
C ALA A 836 -14.84 -5.94 -66.49
N SER A 837 -15.70 -4.95 -66.31
CA SER A 837 -16.41 -4.76 -65.03
C SER A 837 -17.51 -5.83 -64.90
N SER A 838 -17.69 -6.40 -63.69
CA SER A 838 -18.93 -7.03 -63.15
C SER A 838 -19.12 -8.57 -63.12
N SER A 839 -18.11 -9.39 -62.77
CA SER A 839 -18.38 -10.84 -62.56
C SER A 839 -17.85 -11.49 -61.27
N PHE A 840 -16.78 -10.98 -60.64
CA PHE A 840 -16.08 -11.75 -59.60
C PHE A 840 -16.74 -11.76 -58.20
N PHE A 841 -17.42 -10.69 -57.79
CA PHE A 841 -17.97 -10.54 -56.42
C PHE A 841 -19.10 -11.53 -56.05
N SER A 842 -19.68 -12.24 -57.01
CA SER A 842 -20.82 -13.15 -56.75
C SER A 842 -20.43 -14.60 -56.43
N LYS A 843 -19.16 -14.99 -56.63
CA LYS A 843 -18.74 -16.40 -56.47
C LYS A 843 -18.06 -16.74 -55.14
N LEU A 844 -17.48 -15.75 -54.44
CA LEU A 844 -16.77 -15.98 -53.17
C LEU A 844 -17.68 -16.05 -51.93
N PHE A 845 -18.97 -15.74 -52.06
CA PHE A 845 -19.93 -15.84 -50.95
C PHE A 845 -21.14 -16.67 -51.34
N LYS A 846 -20.97 -18.00 -51.36
CA LYS A 846 -22.11 -18.90 -51.18
C LYS A 846 -22.53 -18.87 -49.72
N LYS A 847 -23.57 -18.09 -49.41
CA LYS A 847 -24.46 -18.42 -48.28
C LYS A 847 -24.93 -19.86 -48.49
N LYS A 848 -24.46 -20.79 -47.67
CA LYS A 848 -25.26 -22.00 -47.40
C LYS A 848 -26.47 -21.53 -46.61
N LYS A 849 -27.66 -21.77 -47.17
CA LYS A 849 -28.92 -21.69 -46.43
C LYS A 849 -28.99 -22.77 -45.39
#